data_AF-A0A1V9ZGM7-F1
#
_entry.id   AF-A0A1V9ZGM7-F1
#
_cell.length_a   1.000
_cell.length_b   1.000
_cell.length_c   1.000
_cell.angle_alpha   90.00
_cell.angle_beta   90.00
_cell.angle_gamma   90.00
#
_symmetry.space_group_name_H-M   'P 1'
#
loop_
_entity.id
_entity.type
_entity.pdbx_description
1 polymer ?
#
loop_
_entity_poly.entity_id
_entity_poly.type
_entity_poly.pdbx_seq_one_letter_code
_entity_poly.pdbx_strand_id
1 'polypeptide(L)'
;MNKVCSSPTAITTLSSDSNGAKRDFLLTSVRSFVVFILWAIININSLLDPLKTFYGYYMSMDSSNQYAVWQLTETNNFNNESSRVCSASGPFLDCFFELPVYGTGSLAGSVCRSYYPIDKRPLQHVGNFFGNCTLPNGHQIYIPDGNTYATTQWSVQTTSYDGRCLDHLGEGLSFTCDSYTTINGRVINYRVSHTESYKWCKEFGGYYILNLLTNVQEVLIANVSNPNSPSFTSIELKDTPPVLSLDRFIGCPAKLYIGGAATHITTSAWYGDTIVPWTAQTTRTANSNSISKNGSLYFVSTSHYTEGGMTQIRLGYKDAFRLTLLFTITFYRISSIYYPMWLAYLRTHESFMQCLLHRHMGLVLHKRERRNLLILFLLALEAVTSTEDIVMNCQQVVYAGNSFITLVLKYMSITRIIWPCAFLLLLFTRTIEITIGPEYAFAMSEDLFLLGAPVVWGYIPLKVTNQGMKLFEGYRWTGKYINHYTNSIYNAYTNQLSCFSLYLQLFGLFTCISPITTIFIDWMWQTYTQHPSIVVYVLSSRQRSYVKLPNKNELQMSIEYVLANSTEGFVPNIASQITRTTLPHTQLCESINLAAEGFICLVYGPINVLGMINWGIAHPIANKLGHVAVINGKLVSFDCDVTINVLASITSKPAYIGLIDIK
;
A
#
# COMPACT_ATOMS: atom_id res chain seq x y z
N MET A 1 89.84 -14.06 22.51
CA MET A 1 90.12 -12.84 23.28
C MET A 1 89.10 -11.78 22.93
N ASN A 2 88.36 -11.32 23.96
CA ASN A 2 87.70 -10.02 24.20
C ASN A 2 86.72 -9.45 23.15
N LYS A 3 85.42 -9.31 23.46
CA LYS A 3 84.74 -8.25 24.25
C LYS A 3 85.10 -6.82 23.78
N VAL A 4 84.22 -6.11 23.07
CA VAL A 4 83.03 -5.30 23.51
C VAL A 4 83.37 -3.79 23.47
N CYS A 5 82.50 -3.03 22.80
CA CYS A 5 81.95 -1.68 23.09
C CYS A 5 81.44 -1.05 21.76
N SER A 6 80.30 -0.36 21.58
CA SER A 6 78.99 -0.18 22.25
C SER A 6 78.22 0.92 21.48
N SER A 7 76.99 0.61 20.97
CA SER A 7 75.71 1.37 20.73
C SER A 7 75.67 2.90 20.38
N PRO A 8 74.53 3.52 19.89
CA PRO A 8 73.12 3.06 19.85
C PRO A 8 72.22 3.41 18.61
N THR A 9 71.08 2.68 18.53
CA THR A 9 69.69 3.02 18.07
C THR A 9 69.37 3.60 16.68
N ALA A 10 68.54 2.87 15.92
CA ALA A 10 67.28 3.38 15.35
C ALA A 10 66.32 2.24 14.97
N ILE A 11 65.13 2.25 15.59
CA ILE A 11 63.95 1.46 15.28
C ILE A 11 63.11 2.24 14.25
N THR A 12 62.61 1.60 13.20
CA THR A 12 61.40 2.00 12.44
C THR A 12 60.95 0.79 11.59
N THR A 13 60.15 -0.10 12.17
CA THR A 13 58.69 -0.24 11.93
C THR A 13 58.28 -0.34 10.45
N LEU A 14 58.19 -1.57 9.96
CA LEU A 14 57.29 -2.03 8.90
C LEU A 14 55.83 -1.93 9.39
N SER A 15 55.07 -0.96 8.89
CA SER A 15 53.61 -0.95 9.03
C SER A 15 52.94 -0.12 7.92
N SER A 16 52.78 -0.67 6.71
CA SER A 16 51.95 -0.04 5.67
C SER A 16 51.06 -1.00 4.87
N ASP A 17 51.29 -2.32 4.87
CA ASP A 17 50.53 -3.26 4.02
C ASP A 17 49.29 -3.90 4.69
N SER A 18 49.08 -3.72 6.00
CA SER A 18 47.93 -4.31 6.70
C SER A 18 46.63 -3.52 6.54
N ASN A 19 46.71 -2.23 6.17
CA ASN A 19 45.54 -1.36 6.03
C ASN A 19 44.86 -1.51 4.66
N GLY A 20 45.59 -1.79 3.58
CA GLY A 20 45.01 -2.05 2.25
C GLY A 20 44.18 -3.35 2.23
N ALA A 21 44.76 -4.44 2.72
CA ALA A 21 44.09 -5.74 2.81
C ALA A 21 42.85 -5.73 3.74
N LYS A 22 42.90 -4.98 4.86
CA LYS A 22 41.73 -4.78 5.73
C LYS A 22 40.63 -3.96 5.06
N ARG A 23 40.99 -2.94 4.28
CA ARG A 23 40.02 -2.09 3.56
C ARG A 23 39.35 -2.86 2.43
N ASP A 24 40.11 -3.66 1.69
CA ASP A 24 39.61 -4.51 0.62
C ASP A 24 38.73 -5.66 1.16
N PHE A 25 39.09 -6.24 2.30
CA PHE A 25 38.26 -7.23 3.02
C PHE A 25 36.96 -6.62 3.55
N LEU A 26 37.01 -5.41 4.12
CA LEU A 26 35.81 -4.68 4.55
C LEU A 26 34.90 -4.33 3.36
N LEU A 27 35.46 -3.84 2.25
CA LEU A 27 34.69 -3.52 1.04
C LEU A 27 34.05 -4.76 0.40
N THR A 28 34.78 -5.88 0.35
CA THR A 28 34.23 -7.15 -0.17
C THR A 28 33.19 -7.76 0.77
N SER A 29 33.37 -7.65 2.09
CA SER A 29 32.38 -8.11 3.08
C SER A 29 31.11 -7.25 3.06
N VAL A 30 31.24 -5.91 2.99
CA VAL A 30 30.10 -4.99 2.83
C VAL A 30 29.38 -5.22 1.52
N ARG A 31 30.10 -5.38 0.40
CA ARG A 31 29.50 -5.72 -0.90
C ARG A 31 28.74 -7.04 -0.84
N SER A 32 29.32 -8.07 -0.23
CA SER A 32 28.69 -9.40 -0.11
C SER A 32 27.42 -9.34 0.75
N PHE A 33 27.44 -8.55 1.83
CA PHE A 33 26.27 -8.31 2.67
C PHE A 33 25.17 -7.55 1.93
N VAL A 34 25.51 -6.50 1.18
CA VAL A 34 24.57 -5.75 0.33
C VAL A 34 23.97 -6.64 -0.75
N VAL A 35 24.79 -7.46 -1.42
CA VAL A 35 24.35 -8.45 -2.41
C VAL A 35 23.39 -9.46 -1.79
N PHE A 36 23.68 -9.96 -0.59
CA PHE A 36 22.82 -10.89 0.13
C PHE A 36 21.48 -10.26 0.51
N ILE A 37 21.48 -9.01 1.02
CA ILE A 37 20.25 -8.29 1.36
C ILE A 37 19.40 -8.04 0.13
N LEU A 38 19.99 -7.52 -0.96
CA LEU A 38 19.30 -7.30 -2.22
C LEU A 38 18.71 -8.60 -2.74
N TRP A 39 19.48 -9.68 -2.74
CA TRP A 39 19.03 -11.00 -3.14
C TRP A 39 17.85 -11.48 -2.27
N ALA A 40 17.96 -11.40 -0.94
CA ALA A 40 16.92 -11.84 -0.02
C ALA A 40 15.61 -11.05 -0.20
N ILE A 41 15.69 -9.72 -0.32
CA ILE A 41 14.52 -8.86 -0.53
C ILE A 41 13.83 -9.19 -1.86
N ILE A 42 14.60 -9.36 -2.94
CA ILE A 42 14.05 -9.68 -4.26
C ILE A 42 13.37 -11.07 -4.24
N ASN A 43 14.01 -12.08 -3.62
CA ASN A 43 13.44 -13.43 -3.49
C ASN A 43 12.13 -13.44 -2.67
N ILE A 44 12.15 -12.82 -1.49
CA ILE A 44 11.00 -12.80 -0.58
C ILE A 44 9.82 -12.09 -1.25
N ASN A 45 10.06 -10.92 -1.85
CA ASN A 45 9.03 -10.20 -2.59
C ASN A 45 8.44 -11.08 -3.70
N SER A 46 9.29 -11.73 -4.49
CA SER A 46 8.87 -12.53 -5.62
C SER A 46 8.16 -13.84 -5.27
N LEU A 47 8.45 -14.44 -4.13
CA LEU A 47 7.80 -15.69 -3.69
C LEU A 47 6.46 -15.38 -3.01
N LEU A 48 6.36 -14.25 -2.33
CA LEU A 48 5.13 -13.75 -1.73
C LEU A 48 4.22 -13.04 -2.74
N ASP A 49 4.63 -12.94 -4.00
CA ASP A 49 3.94 -12.18 -5.04
C ASP A 49 2.50 -12.63 -5.36
N PRO A 50 2.12 -13.92 -5.24
CA PRO A 50 0.73 -14.37 -5.32
C PRO A 50 -0.02 -14.17 -4.00
N LEU A 51 0.67 -14.39 -2.88
CA LEU A 51 0.13 -14.21 -1.53
C LEU A 51 -0.22 -12.73 -1.30
N LYS A 52 0.59 -11.78 -1.76
CA LYS A 52 0.30 -10.34 -1.68
C LYS A 52 -0.94 -9.97 -2.48
N THR A 53 -1.15 -10.57 -3.66
CA THR A 53 -2.29 -10.24 -4.54
C THR A 53 -3.59 -10.68 -3.88
N PHE A 54 -3.64 -11.90 -3.35
CA PHE A 54 -4.78 -12.41 -2.58
C PHE A 54 -4.96 -11.72 -1.23
N TYR A 55 -3.88 -11.51 -0.47
CA TYR A 55 -3.94 -10.87 0.85
C TYR A 55 -4.47 -9.44 0.77
N GLY A 56 -3.97 -8.63 -0.18
CA GLY A 56 -4.47 -7.25 -0.36
C GLY A 56 -5.97 -7.20 -0.68
N TYR A 57 -6.48 -8.20 -1.41
CA TYR A 57 -7.91 -8.30 -1.69
C TYR A 57 -8.71 -8.77 -0.46
N TYR A 58 -8.27 -9.83 0.22
CA TYR A 58 -8.95 -10.36 1.41
C TYR A 58 -9.01 -9.34 2.56
N MET A 59 -7.91 -8.61 2.81
CA MET A 59 -7.86 -7.52 3.79
C MET A 59 -8.74 -6.34 3.40
N SER A 60 -9.03 -6.15 2.11
CA SER A 60 -9.89 -5.05 1.64
C SER A 60 -11.38 -5.27 1.94
N MET A 61 -11.80 -6.52 2.17
CA MET A 61 -13.22 -6.88 2.27
C MET A 61 -13.86 -6.67 3.64
N ASP A 62 -13.08 -6.51 4.72
CA ASP A 62 -13.66 -6.28 6.05
C ASP A 62 -12.87 -5.32 6.94
N SER A 63 -13.64 -4.52 7.66
CA SER A 63 -13.28 -3.50 8.65
C SER A 63 -12.44 -3.99 9.83
N SER A 64 -12.60 -5.27 10.19
CA SER A 64 -11.88 -5.90 11.31
C SER A 64 -10.36 -5.99 11.07
N ASN A 65 -9.99 -6.03 9.80
CA ASN A 65 -8.62 -6.12 9.32
C ASN A 65 -8.03 -4.74 8.98
N GLN A 66 -8.81 -3.67 9.13
CA GLN A 66 -8.48 -2.30 8.71
C GLN A 66 -8.53 -1.32 9.88
N TYR A 67 -7.90 -1.71 10.99
CA TYR A 67 -7.76 -0.85 12.16
C TYR A 67 -7.02 0.44 11.80
N ALA A 68 -7.57 1.58 12.21
CA ALA A 68 -6.99 2.90 12.03
C ALA A 68 -7.17 3.71 13.32
N VAL A 69 -6.11 4.42 13.73
CA VAL A 69 -6.13 5.25 14.92
C VAL A 69 -5.98 6.70 14.48
N TRP A 70 -6.95 7.53 14.84
CA TRP A 70 -6.81 8.96 14.69
C TRP A 70 -6.26 9.52 15.99
N GLN A 71 -4.97 9.87 15.97
CA GLN A 71 -4.31 10.59 17.04
C GLN A 71 -3.95 11.99 16.54
N LEU A 72 -4.60 13.00 17.10
CA LEU A 72 -4.43 14.40 16.72
C LEU A 72 -4.15 15.21 17.98
N THR A 73 -3.24 16.18 17.88
CA THR A 73 -2.99 17.14 18.96
C THR A 73 -3.24 18.54 18.41
N GLU A 74 -4.18 19.25 19.02
CA GLU A 74 -4.62 20.57 18.58
C GLU A 74 -4.38 21.59 19.67
N THR A 75 -3.81 22.74 19.29
CA THR A 75 -3.44 23.81 20.19
C THR A 75 -4.23 25.07 19.88
N ASN A 76 -4.92 25.61 20.88
CA ASN A 76 -5.83 26.75 20.73
C ASN A 76 -5.67 27.76 21.87
N ASN A 77 -5.85 29.04 21.55
CA ASN A 77 -5.88 30.11 22.54
C ASN A 77 -7.30 30.61 22.77
N PHE A 78 -7.69 30.72 24.05
CA PHE A 78 -9.01 31.17 24.49
C PHE A 78 -8.89 32.35 25.44
N ASN A 79 -9.90 33.23 25.46
CA ASN A 79 -10.01 34.31 26.43
C ASN A 79 -11.29 34.16 27.26
N ASN A 80 -11.13 34.09 28.57
CA ASN A 80 -12.25 33.93 29.48
C ASN A 80 -12.88 35.30 29.87
N GLU A 81 -12.14 36.39 29.78
CA GLU A 81 -12.57 37.72 30.27
C GLU A 81 -13.08 38.64 29.16
N SER A 82 -12.41 38.69 28.00
CA SER A 82 -12.82 39.59 26.91
C SER A 82 -13.83 38.99 25.93
N SER A 83 -14.14 37.70 26.05
CA SER A 83 -15.05 37.03 25.12
C SER A 83 -16.48 37.51 25.31
N ARG A 84 -17.20 37.64 24.20
CA ARG A 84 -18.58 38.14 24.15
C ARG A 84 -19.60 37.03 23.90
N VAL A 85 -20.89 37.27 24.14
CA VAL A 85 -21.94 36.33 23.73
C VAL A 85 -21.94 36.20 22.20
N CYS A 86 -21.90 34.98 21.67
CA CYS A 86 -21.85 34.73 20.23
C CYS A 86 -23.14 35.20 19.52
N SER A 87 -22.99 35.77 18.33
CA SER A 87 -24.12 36.03 17.43
C SER A 87 -24.63 34.72 16.82
N ALA A 88 -25.91 34.70 16.46
CA ALA A 88 -26.52 33.51 15.89
C ALA A 88 -25.99 33.15 14.48
N SER A 89 -25.45 34.13 13.76
CA SER A 89 -25.04 34.04 12.36
C SER A 89 -23.52 34.03 12.17
N GLY A 90 -22.74 34.04 13.27
CA GLY A 90 -21.29 34.21 13.24
C GLY A 90 -20.85 35.67 12.99
N PRO A 91 -19.53 35.94 12.96
CA PRO A 91 -18.43 34.98 13.04
C PRO A 91 -18.17 34.44 14.46
N PHE A 92 -17.87 33.13 14.55
CA PHE A 92 -17.56 32.42 15.80
C PHE A 92 -16.08 32.57 16.19
N LEU A 93 -15.71 33.77 16.66
CA LEU A 93 -14.36 34.10 17.13
C LEU A 93 -14.46 34.94 18.40
N ASP A 94 -13.62 34.62 19.38
CA ASP A 94 -13.58 35.29 20.69
C ASP A 94 -14.99 35.52 21.30
N CYS A 95 -15.79 34.45 21.31
CA CYS A 95 -17.16 34.49 21.81
C CYS A 95 -17.54 33.19 22.53
N PHE A 96 -18.64 33.22 23.30
CA PHE A 96 -19.18 32.06 23.98
C PHE A 96 -20.71 31.92 23.85
N PHE A 97 -21.21 30.68 23.97
CA PHE A 97 -22.63 30.40 24.25
C PHE A 97 -22.78 29.87 25.67
N GLU A 98 -23.83 30.30 26.37
CA GLU A 98 -24.17 29.83 27.71
C GLU A 98 -25.50 29.08 27.65
N LEU A 99 -25.47 27.76 27.84
CA LEU A 99 -26.64 26.90 27.67
C LEU A 99 -26.85 25.98 28.89
N PRO A 100 -28.10 25.70 29.28
CA PRO A 100 -28.40 24.70 30.30
C PRO A 100 -28.12 23.29 29.76
N VAL A 101 -27.70 22.40 30.65
CA VAL A 101 -27.38 21.00 30.35
C VAL A 101 -28.43 20.09 30.99
N TYR A 102 -29.00 19.18 30.21
CA TYR A 102 -29.93 18.12 30.65
C TYR A 102 -29.37 16.75 30.30
N GLY A 103 -29.92 15.68 30.88
CA GLY A 103 -29.58 14.30 30.49
C GLY A 103 -29.11 13.45 31.66
N THR A 104 -28.28 12.45 31.35
CA THR A 104 -27.85 11.42 32.32
C THR A 104 -26.39 11.56 32.75
N GLY A 105 -25.60 12.39 32.07
CA GLY A 105 -24.19 12.59 32.41
C GLY A 105 -23.97 13.45 33.66
N SER A 106 -22.70 13.59 34.05
CA SER A 106 -22.27 14.24 35.30
C SER A 106 -22.56 15.75 35.32
N LEU A 107 -22.65 16.36 34.14
CA LEU A 107 -22.99 17.77 33.96
C LEU A 107 -24.49 18.05 33.88
N ALA A 108 -25.36 17.04 34.00
CA ALA A 108 -26.80 17.26 33.97
C ALA A 108 -27.26 18.22 35.09
N GLY A 109 -28.08 19.21 34.73
CA GLY A 109 -28.54 20.28 35.61
C GLY A 109 -27.59 21.47 35.73
N SER A 110 -26.41 21.43 35.10
CA SER A 110 -25.48 22.56 35.09
C SER A 110 -25.79 23.57 33.97
N VAL A 111 -25.22 24.77 34.06
CA VAL A 111 -25.20 25.75 32.97
C VAL A 111 -23.75 25.88 32.52
N CYS A 112 -23.48 25.56 31.25
CA CYS A 112 -22.12 25.50 30.70
C CYS A 112 -21.89 26.56 29.63
N ARG A 113 -20.69 27.14 29.64
CA ARG A 113 -20.20 28.06 28.61
C ARG A 113 -19.29 27.34 27.62
N SER A 114 -19.65 27.35 26.34
CA SER A 114 -18.78 26.89 25.25
C SER A 114 -18.07 28.09 24.62
N TYR A 115 -16.74 28.10 24.65
CA TYR A 115 -15.93 29.21 24.13
C TYR A 115 -15.30 28.85 22.78
N TYR A 116 -15.20 29.86 21.93
CA TYR A 116 -14.54 29.79 20.63
C TYR A 116 -13.13 30.44 20.69
N PRO A 117 -12.15 29.91 19.94
CA PRO A 117 -10.77 30.37 20.00
C PRO A 117 -10.58 31.78 19.40
N ILE A 118 -9.47 32.42 19.74
CA ILE A 118 -9.09 33.77 19.28
C ILE A 118 -8.11 33.72 18.11
N ASP A 119 -7.22 32.73 18.13
CA ASP A 119 -6.00 32.68 17.30
C ASP A 119 -6.18 31.88 16.00
N LYS A 120 -7.33 31.26 15.80
CA LYS A 120 -7.62 30.44 14.63
C LYS A 120 -8.53 31.17 13.65
N ARG A 121 -8.31 30.93 12.36
CA ARG A 121 -9.24 31.35 11.30
C ARG A 121 -10.59 30.64 11.48
N PRO A 122 -11.70 31.13 10.90
CA PRO A 122 -13.03 30.50 10.97
C PRO A 122 -13.10 29.09 10.32
N LEU A 123 -11.96 28.47 10.01
CA LEU A 123 -11.82 27.27 9.21
C LEU A 123 -11.13 26.08 9.93
N GLN A 124 -10.77 26.15 11.23
CA GLN A 124 -10.04 25.05 11.91
C GLN A 124 -10.93 24.18 12.82
N HIS A 125 -10.57 22.89 12.94
CA HIS A 125 -11.46 21.72 12.98
C HIS A 125 -11.66 21.02 14.34
N VAL A 126 -10.77 21.18 15.32
CA VAL A 126 -10.87 20.44 16.59
C VAL A 126 -10.29 21.30 17.70
N GLY A 127 -11.11 21.56 18.72
CA GLY A 127 -10.64 22.19 19.95
C GLY A 127 -11.75 22.92 20.67
N ASN A 128 -12.08 22.46 21.87
CA ASN A 128 -13.10 23.10 22.70
C ASN A 128 -12.52 23.49 24.04
N PHE A 129 -12.83 24.71 24.42
CA PHE A 129 -12.79 25.17 25.80
C PHE A 129 -14.23 25.24 26.32
N PHE A 130 -14.59 24.32 27.21
CA PHE A 130 -15.85 24.32 27.96
C PHE A 130 -15.69 25.14 29.22
N GLY A 131 -15.32 26.40 29.03
CA GLY A 131 -14.58 27.16 30.03
C GLY A 131 -15.15 27.07 31.43
N ASN A 132 -16.46 27.27 31.63
CA ASN A 132 -17.07 27.33 32.95
C ASN A 132 -18.43 26.61 32.94
N CYS A 133 -18.60 25.58 33.78
CA CYS A 133 -19.91 24.99 34.08
C CYS A 133 -20.30 25.29 35.52
N THR A 134 -21.46 25.91 35.73
CA THR A 134 -22.03 26.14 37.06
C THR A 134 -22.95 24.98 37.43
N LEU A 135 -22.53 24.18 38.41
CA LEU A 135 -23.31 23.05 38.91
C LEU A 135 -24.59 23.53 39.64
N PRO A 136 -25.61 22.67 39.82
CA PRO A 136 -26.83 23.02 40.54
C PRO A 136 -26.63 23.56 41.96
N ASN A 137 -25.52 23.19 42.61
CA ASN A 137 -25.13 23.65 43.94
C ASN A 137 -24.43 25.03 43.92
N GLY A 138 -24.31 25.68 42.76
CA GLY A 138 -23.64 26.97 42.56
C GLY A 138 -22.12 26.88 42.40
N HIS A 139 -21.51 25.70 42.54
CA HIS A 139 -20.07 25.52 42.37
C HIS A 139 -19.69 25.60 40.88
N GLN A 140 -18.61 26.32 40.57
CA GLN A 140 -18.11 26.44 39.21
C GLN A 140 -16.97 25.44 38.97
N ILE A 141 -17.08 24.67 37.90
CA ILE A 141 -16.01 23.79 37.42
C ILE A 141 -15.48 24.32 36.10
N TYR A 142 -14.16 24.23 35.93
CA TYR A 142 -13.47 24.68 34.73
C TYR A 142 -13.12 23.46 33.88
N ILE A 143 -13.50 23.49 32.60
CA ILE A 143 -13.30 22.36 31.70
C ILE A 143 -12.65 22.86 30.39
N PRO A 144 -11.50 22.31 29.97
CA PRO A 144 -10.73 21.28 30.65
C PRO A 144 -9.98 21.82 31.88
N ASP A 145 -9.61 20.90 32.76
CA ASP A 145 -8.66 21.11 33.85
C ASP A 145 -7.60 20.02 33.72
N GLY A 146 -6.32 20.41 33.63
CA GLY A 146 -5.20 19.52 33.29
C GLY A 146 -5.05 18.31 34.22
N ASN A 147 -5.70 18.33 35.38
CA ASN A 147 -5.66 17.25 36.37
C ASN A 147 -6.92 16.37 36.42
N THR A 148 -8.08 16.87 36.00
CA THR A 148 -9.37 16.21 36.26
C THR A 148 -10.19 15.94 35.01
N TYR A 149 -10.19 16.83 34.01
CA TYR A 149 -11.03 16.71 32.83
C TYR A 149 -10.26 16.96 31.54
N ALA A 150 -10.29 15.98 30.64
CA ALA A 150 -9.86 16.15 29.26
C ALA A 150 -11.07 16.35 28.34
N THR A 151 -10.92 17.17 27.31
CA THR A 151 -12.00 17.52 26.37
C THR A 151 -11.55 17.49 24.93
N THR A 152 -12.48 17.09 24.06
CA THR A 152 -12.28 17.17 22.61
C THR A 152 -13.60 17.47 21.88
N GLN A 153 -13.49 17.81 20.60
CA GLN A 153 -14.62 17.89 19.68
C GLN A 153 -14.51 16.74 18.71
N TRP A 154 -15.61 16.04 18.45
CA TRP A 154 -15.62 15.05 17.38
C TRP A 154 -17.00 14.86 16.78
N SER A 155 -17.08 14.15 15.66
CA SER A 155 -18.34 13.95 14.94
C SER A 155 -19.20 12.88 15.58
N VAL A 156 -20.51 13.10 15.46
CA VAL A 156 -21.58 12.22 15.91
C VAL A 156 -22.55 12.03 14.75
N GLN A 157 -23.05 10.82 14.59
CA GLN A 157 -24.10 10.52 13.61
C GLN A 157 -25.32 9.95 14.32
N THR A 158 -26.50 10.42 13.93
CA THR A 158 -27.78 9.83 14.35
C THR A 158 -28.49 9.22 13.16
N THR A 159 -29.19 8.12 13.37
CA THR A 159 -29.99 7.48 12.33
C THR A 159 -31.33 6.98 12.82
N SER A 160 -32.35 7.04 11.97
CA SER A 160 -33.68 6.51 12.25
C SER A 160 -34.37 6.10 10.94
N TYR A 161 -35.42 5.29 11.04
CA TYR A 161 -36.32 5.01 9.92
C TYR A 161 -37.34 6.14 9.72
N ASP A 162 -37.56 6.98 10.75
CA ASP A 162 -38.39 8.18 10.66
C ASP A 162 -37.49 9.43 10.70
N GLY A 163 -37.50 10.21 9.62
CA GLY A 163 -36.72 11.44 9.51
C GLY A 163 -37.09 12.48 10.58
N ARG A 164 -38.34 12.51 11.04
CA ARG A 164 -38.81 13.47 12.05
C ARG A 164 -38.17 13.25 13.41
N CYS A 165 -37.86 11.99 13.73
CA CYS A 165 -37.18 11.65 14.97
C CYS A 165 -35.77 12.25 15.07
N LEU A 166 -35.15 12.61 13.94
CA LEU A 166 -33.80 13.21 13.91
C LEU A 166 -33.81 14.71 14.16
N ASP A 167 -34.96 15.39 14.12
CA ASP A 167 -35.05 16.83 14.28
C ASP A 167 -34.82 17.29 15.73
N HIS A 168 -35.05 16.39 16.69
CA HIS A 168 -34.97 16.71 18.13
C HIS A 168 -33.55 16.90 18.66
N LEU A 169 -32.55 16.20 18.11
CA LEU A 169 -31.21 16.13 18.69
C LEU A 169 -30.11 16.36 17.64
N GLY A 170 -29.10 17.14 18.00
CA GLY A 170 -27.99 17.54 17.14
C GLY A 170 -28.34 18.66 16.17
N GLU A 171 -27.32 19.33 15.65
CA GLU A 171 -27.47 20.45 14.74
C GLU A 171 -26.99 20.09 13.33
N GLY A 172 -27.93 19.96 12.39
CA GLY A 172 -27.61 19.53 11.04
C GLY A 172 -28.87 19.26 10.24
N LEU A 173 -28.70 19.04 8.94
CA LEU A 173 -29.79 18.63 8.08
C LEU A 173 -29.89 17.10 8.09
N SER A 174 -31.09 16.59 8.29
CA SER A 174 -31.40 15.17 8.08
C SER A 174 -31.38 14.86 6.59
N PHE A 175 -30.79 13.73 6.20
CA PHE A 175 -30.69 13.27 4.82
C PHE A 175 -30.89 11.76 4.72
N THR A 176 -31.28 11.27 3.55
CA THR A 176 -31.48 9.84 3.28
C THR A 176 -30.15 9.11 3.19
N CYS A 177 -30.02 7.94 3.83
CA CYS A 177 -28.78 7.16 3.86
C CYS A 177 -29.02 5.66 3.90
N ASP A 178 -28.18 4.89 3.21
CA ASP A 178 -28.21 3.44 3.22
C ASP A 178 -27.34 2.86 4.34
N SER A 179 -27.51 1.57 4.60
CA SER A 179 -26.75 0.85 5.63
C SER A 179 -26.15 -0.43 5.10
N TYR A 180 -24.89 -0.68 5.46
CA TYR A 180 -24.17 -1.92 5.18
C TYR A 180 -23.82 -2.61 6.49
N THR A 181 -24.12 -3.90 6.58
CA THR A 181 -23.80 -4.70 7.77
C THR A 181 -22.52 -5.48 7.50
N THR A 182 -21.48 -5.24 8.29
CA THR A 182 -20.22 -5.99 8.19
C THR A 182 -20.38 -7.44 8.67
N ILE A 183 -19.38 -8.28 8.38
CA ILE A 183 -19.35 -9.69 8.83
C ILE A 183 -19.49 -9.81 10.35
N ASN A 184 -18.96 -8.83 11.09
CA ASN A 184 -19.06 -8.77 12.55
C ASN A 184 -20.40 -8.17 13.07
N GLY A 185 -21.38 -7.98 12.18
CA GLY A 185 -22.70 -7.44 12.52
C GLY A 185 -22.70 -5.93 12.79
N ARG A 186 -21.61 -5.20 12.50
CA ARG A 186 -21.59 -3.73 12.66
C ARG A 186 -22.33 -3.07 11.51
N VAL A 187 -23.24 -2.16 11.83
CA VAL A 187 -24.01 -1.41 10.83
C VAL A 187 -23.30 -0.10 10.52
N ILE A 188 -22.93 0.06 9.25
CA ILE A 188 -22.24 1.23 8.72
C ILE A 188 -23.20 1.99 7.84
N ASN A 189 -23.33 3.29 8.07
CA ASN A 189 -24.20 4.14 7.27
C ASN A 189 -23.39 4.80 6.16
N TYR A 190 -23.98 4.89 4.98
CA TYR A 190 -23.33 5.47 3.80
C TYR A 190 -24.36 6.02 2.81
N ARG A 191 -23.91 6.95 1.97
CA ARG A 191 -24.61 7.50 0.81
C ARG A 191 -24.68 6.48 -0.34
N VAL A 192 -25.61 6.53 -1.29
CA VAL A 192 -25.27 6.34 -2.71
C VAL A 192 -25.86 7.52 -3.47
N SER A 193 -25.21 8.00 -4.53
CA SER A 193 -25.67 9.18 -5.28
C SER A 193 -27.06 9.02 -5.92
N HIS A 194 -27.55 7.79 -6.14
CA HIS A 194 -28.68 7.48 -7.02
C HIS A 194 -29.78 6.57 -6.42
N THR A 195 -29.86 6.38 -5.10
CA THR A 195 -30.84 5.46 -4.49
C THR A 195 -31.92 6.17 -3.66
N GLU A 196 -33.15 5.69 -3.79
CA GLU A 196 -34.19 5.91 -2.77
C GLU A 196 -33.80 5.10 -1.53
N SER A 197 -33.67 5.77 -0.39
CA SER A 197 -33.31 5.13 0.87
C SER A 197 -34.47 5.13 1.85
N TYR A 198 -34.59 4.03 2.59
CA TYR A 198 -35.59 3.82 3.63
C TYR A 198 -35.13 4.29 5.02
N LYS A 199 -33.92 4.82 5.13
CA LYS A 199 -33.31 5.24 6.39
C LYS A 199 -32.81 6.68 6.28
N TRP A 200 -32.88 7.40 7.39
CA TRP A 200 -32.44 8.77 7.54
C TRP A 200 -31.21 8.84 8.44
N CYS A 201 -30.28 9.70 8.07
CA CYS A 201 -29.06 10.03 8.81
C CYS A 201 -29.00 11.53 9.07
N LYS A 202 -28.33 11.90 10.15
CA LYS A 202 -27.99 13.29 10.47
C LYS A 202 -26.64 13.30 11.17
N GLU A 203 -25.76 14.20 10.73
CA GLU A 203 -24.39 14.32 11.20
C GLU A 203 -24.18 15.70 11.82
N PHE A 204 -23.49 15.74 12.95
CA PHE A 204 -23.24 16.96 13.70
C PHE A 204 -22.05 16.81 14.66
N GLY A 205 -21.60 17.93 15.24
CA GLY A 205 -20.55 17.94 16.24
C GLY A 205 -21.03 17.52 17.63
N GLY A 206 -20.21 16.74 18.31
CA GLY A 206 -20.33 16.39 19.72
C GLY A 206 -19.14 16.89 20.52
N TYR A 207 -19.41 17.17 21.78
CA TYR A 207 -18.46 17.70 22.72
C TYR A 207 -18.16 16.63 23.77
N TYR A 208 -16.93 16.13 23.77
CA TYR A 208 -16.56 14.96 24.57
C TYR A 208 -15.76 15.40 25.79
N ILE A 209 -16.14 14.88 26.95
CA ILE A 209 -15.51 15.19 28.23
C ILE A 209 -15.16 13.86 28.89
N LEU A 210 -13.87 13.65 29.13
CA LEU A 210 -13.35 12.51 29.86
C LEU A 210 -12.97 12.96 31.26
N ASN A 211 -13.55 12.32 32.26
CA ASN A 211 -13.09 12.43 33.63
C ASN A 211 -11.87 11.52 33.83
N LEU A 212 -10.70 12.11 34.05
CA LEU A 212 -9.43 11.39 34.17
C LEU A 212 -9.34 10.53 35.46
N LEU A 213 -10.16 10.82 36.47
CA LEU A 213 -10.19 10.09 37.73
C LEU A 213 -11.08 8.85 37.66
N THR A 214 -12.24 8.96 37.01
CA THR A 214 -13.21 7.85 36.89
C THR A 214 -13.08 7.08 35.59
N ASN A 215 -12.33 7.59 34.60
CA ASN A 215 -12.28 7.13 33.22
C ASN A 215 -13.65 7.05 32.53
N VAL A 216 -14.66 7.77 33.04
CA VAL A 216 -15.96 7.86 32.39
C VAL A 216 -15.93 9.01 31.40
N GLN A 217 -16.28 8.73 30.14
CA GLN A 217 -16.48 9.75 29.12
C GLN A 217 -17.97 10.09 28.99
N GLU A 218 -18.27 11.35 28.79
CA GLU A 218 -19.61 11.84 28.44
C GLU A 218 -19.55 12.64 27.15
N VAL A 219 -20.67 12.69 26.43
CA VAL A 219 -20.85 13.53 25.26
C VAL A 219 -21.97 14.53 25.49
N LEU A 220 -21.65 15.79 25.23
CA LEU A 220 -22.59 16.90 25.16
C LEU A 220 -22.99 17.11 23.71
N ILE A 221 -24.30 17.09 23.46
CA ILE A 221 -24.89 17.30 22.13
C ILE A 221 -25.87 18.46 22.22
N ALA A 222 -25.88 19.34 21.23
CA ALA A 222 -26.88 20.40 21.17
C ALA A 222 -28.28 19.83 20.92
N ASN A 223 -29.21 20.20 21.78
CA ASN A 223 -30.64 19.91 21.65
C ASN A 223 -31.34 21.18 21.16
N VAL A 224 -31.84 21.09 19.93
CA VAL A 224 -32.50 22.18 19.20
C VAL A 224 -34.00 21.94 19.00
N SER A 225 -34.59 21.03 19.78
CA SER A 225 -36.03 20.77 19.77
C SER A 225 -36.88 22.03 19.96
N ASN A 226 -36.40 22.99 20.79
CA ASN A 226 -36.95 24.33 20.88
C ASN A 226 -35.90 25.37 20.47
N PRO A 227 -35.98 25.94 19.24
CA PRO A 227 -35.04 26.94 18.75
C PRO A 227 -34.94 28.21 19.62
N ASN A 228 -36.00 28.53 20.38
CA ASN A 228 -36.05 29.71 21.25
C ASN A 228 -35.36 29.48 22.61
N SER A 229 -35.15 28.22 23.00
CA SER A 229 -34.50 27.84 24.26
C SER A 229 -33.58 26.62 24.03
N PRO A 230 -32.47 26.79 23.30
CA PRO A 230 -31.50 25.72 23.05
C PRO A 230 -30.89 25.21 24.36
N SER A 231 -30.52 23.93 24.38
CA SER A 231 -29.87 23.31 25.55
C SER A 231 -28.84 22.28 25.11
N PHE A 232 -27.96 21.85 26.01
CA PHE A 232 -27.11 20.69 25.80
C PHE A 232 -27.75 19.44 26.41
N THR A 233 -27.61 18.31 25.73
CA THR A 233 -27.94 16.97 26.26
C THR A 233 -26.64 16.24 26.56
N SER A 234 -26.43 15.93 27.83
CA SER A 234 -25.32 15.14 28.35
C SER A 234 -25.67 13.67 28.41
N ILE A 235 -24.91 12.85 27.69
CA ILE A 235 -25.07 11.41 27.62
C ILE A 235 -23.76 10.77 28.12
N GLU A 236 -23.87 9.97 29.17
CA GLU A 236 -22.76 9.15 29.65
C GLU A 236 -22.46 8.03 28.64
N LEU A 237 -21.19 7.90 28.27
CA LEU A 237 -20.72 6.91 27.30
C LEU A 237 -20.07 5.74 28.03
N LYS A 238 -20.56 4.53 27.76
CA LYS A 238 -19.87 3.30 28.16
C LYS A 238 -18.79 2.99 27.14
N ASP A 239 -17.64 2.49 27.59
CA ASP A 239 -16.47 2.20 26.74
C ASP A 239 -16.72 1.11 25.67
N THR A 240 -17.82 0.35 25.76
CA THR A 240 -18.00 -0.90 25.01
C THR A 240 -18.69 -0.75 23.65
N PRO A 241 -19.97 -0.35 23.50
CA PRO A 241 -20.55 -0.15 22.16
C PRO A 241 -20.47 1.32 21.71
N PRO A 242 -19.93 1.62 20.51
CA PRO A 242 -19.98 2.96 19.93
C PRO A 242 -21.38 3.35 19.42
N VAL A 243 -22.40 2.52 19.68
CA VAL A 243 -23.78 2.73 19.23
C VAL A 243 -24.72 2.72 20.45
N LEU A 244 -25.52 3.77 20.57
CA LEU A 244 -26.49 3.96 21.65
C LEU A 244 -27.90 4.11 21.07
N SER A 245 -28.91 3.59 21.77
CA SER A 245 -30.31 3.86 21.45
C SER A 245 -30.75 5.16 22.13
N LEU A 246 -31.40 6.03 21.35
CA LEU A 246 -31.97 7.30 21.79
C LEU A 246 -33.45 7.20 22.17
N ASP A 247 -34.04 6.01 22.12
CA ASP A 247 -35.46 5.77 22.37
C ASP A 247 -35.92 6.33 23.71
N ARG A 248 -35.06 6.23 24.74
CA ARG A 248 -35.33 6.77 26.09
C ARG A 248 -35.20 8.30 26.19
N PHE A 249 -34.44 8.93 25.29
CA PHE A 249 -34.17 10.37 25.32
C PHE A 249 -35.17 11.15 24.46
N ILE A 250 -35.56 10.60 23.31
CA ILE A 250 -36.39 11.29 22.31
C ILE A 250 -37.79 10.65 22.20
N GLY A 251 -37.99 9.42 22.71
CA GLY A 251 -39.25 8.69 22.56
C GLY A 251 -39.44 8.06 21.17
N CYS A 252 -38.36 7.99 20.39
CA CYS A 252 -38.33 7.60 18.99
C CYS A 252 -37.25 6.54 18.73
N PRO A 253 -37.47 5.57 17.82
CA PRO A 253 -36.46 4.57 17.45
C PRO A 253 -35.31 5.23 16.68
N ALA A 254 -34.32 5.75 17.39
CA ALA A 254 -33.16 6.43 16.83
C ALA A 254 -31.87 5.88 17.44
N LYS A 255 -30.83 5.74 16.62
CA LYS A 255 -29.52 5.25 17.04
C LYS A 255 -28.49 6.38 16.93
N LEU A 256 -27.69 6.54 17.96
CA LEU A 256 -26.56 7.46 18.04
C LEU A 256 -25.27 6.67 17.85
N TYR A 257 -24.49 7.05 16.85
CA TYR A 257 -23.17 6.50 16.55
C TYR A 257 -22.12 7.51 17.02
N ILE A 258 -21.34 7.10 18.01
CA ILE A 258 -20.28 7.88 18.63
C ILE A 258 -19.00 7.71 17.83
N GLY A 259 -18.21 8.77 17.75
CA GLY A 259 -16.95 8.74 17.01
C GLY A 259 -17.14 8.96 15.52
N GLY A 260 -18.38 9.10 15.02
CA GLY A 260 -18.67 9.45 13.64
C GLY A 260 -18.54 8.30 12.64
N ALA A 261 -19.43 8.28 11.65
CA ALA A 261 -19.26 7.49 10.43
C ALA A 261 -18.97 8.48 9.30
N ALA A 262 -17.71 8.63 8.91
CA ALA A 262 -17.32 9.54 7.84
C ALA A 262 -16.98 8.74 6.60
N THR A 263 -17.35 9.21 5.42
CA THR A 263 -16.89 8.59 4.17
C THR A 263 -15.58 9.23 3.73
N HIS A 264 -14.47 8.50 3.83
CA HIS A 264 -13.15 9.02 3.46
C HIS A 264 -12.85 8.92 1.97
N ILE A 265 -13.44 7.94 1.29
CA ILE A 265 -13.24 7.77 -0.15
C ILE A 265 -14.58 7.55 -0.84
N THR A 266 -14.87 8.37 -1.84
CA THR A 266 -15.96 8.15 -2.81
C THR A 266 -15.39 8.16 -4.22
N THR A 267 -15.75 7.16 -5.01
CA THR A 267 -15.30 7.05 -6.39
C THR A 267 -16.44 6.54 -7.26
N SER A 268 -16.53 7.04 -8.48
CA SER A 268 -17.36 6.41 -9.50
C SER A 268 -16.57 5.26 -10.12
N ALA A 269 -17.06 4.04 -9.91
CA ALA A 269 -16.62 2.88 -10.64
C ALA A 269 -17.29 2.84 -12.02
N TRP A 270 -16.88 1.86 -12.86
CA TRP A 270 -17.42 1.71 -14.22
C TRP A 270 -18.95 1.56 -14.25
N TYR A 271 -19.57 1.05 -13.19
CA TYR A 271 -21.02 1.02 -13.01
C TYR A 271 -21.42 1.24 -11.53
N GLY A 272 -21.42 2.47 -11.03
CA GLY A 272 -21.87 2.80 -9.66
C GLY A 272 -20.75 3.13 -8.68
N ASP A 273 -21.08 3.35 -7.41
CA ASP A 273 -20.17 4.02 -6.47
C ASP A 273 -19.36 3.01 -5.64
N THR A 274 -18.09 3.31 -5.37
CA THR A 274 -17.30 2.65 -4.33
C THR A 274 -16.97 3.64 -3.23
N ILE A 275 -17.23 3.21 -1.99
CA ILE A 275 -17.29 4.07 -0.84
C ILE A 275 -16.48 3.43 0.28
N VAL A 276 -15.68 4.23 0.98
CA VAL A 276 -14.94 3.80 2.16
C VAL A 276 -15.37 4.61 3.38
N PRO A 277 -16.43 4.18 4.09
CA PRO A 277 -16.74 4.70 5.41
C PRO A 277 -15.71 4.25 6.46
N TRP A 278 -15.34 5.18 7.34
CA TRP A 278 -14.68 4.89 8.60
C TRP A 278 -15.71 4.89 9.73
N THR A 279 -15.53 4.00 10.69
CA THR A 279 -16.40 3.87 11.86
C THR A 279 -15.55 3.68 13.11
N ALA A 280 -15.89 4.40 14.18
CA ALA A 280 -15.26 4.20 15.47
C ALA A 280 -15.58 2.81 16.07
N GLN A 281 -14.61 2.22 16.77
CA GLN A 281 -14.76 0.97 17.51
C GLN A 281 -15.07 1.20 18.98
N THR A 282 -14.58 2.30 19.53
CA THR A 282 -14.74 2.68 20.92
C THR A 282 -15.47 4.02 21.00
N THR A 283 -16.08 4.29 22.15
CA THR A 283 -16.65 5.62 22.41
C THR A 283 -15.57 6.64 22.79
N ARG A 284 -14.37 6.18 23.19
CA ARG A 284 -13.24 7.00 23.63
C ARG A 284 -12.73 7.91 22.51
N THR A 285 -12.71 9.21 22.78
CA THR A 285 -12.29 10.27 21.84
C THR A 285 -11.34 11.28 22.49
N ALA A 286 -11.64 11.71 23.72
CA ALA A 286 -10.78 12.57 24.52
C ALA A 286 -9.68 11.72 25.19
N ASN A 287 -8.42 12.16 25.13
CA ASN A 287 -7.31 11.43 25.76
C ASN A 287 -6.65 12.23 26.88
N SER A 288 -6.07 13.39 26.56
CA SER A 288 -5.37 14.22 27.54
C SER A 288 -5.33 15.67 27.08
N ASN A 289 -5.28 16.59 28.03
CA ASN A 289 -5.14 18.02 27.77
C ASN A 289 -3.99 18.60 28.58
N SER A 290 -3.25 19.54 28.01
CA SER A 290 -2.33 20.39 28.75
C SER A 290 -2.75 21.85 28.63
N ILE A 291 -2.72 22.56 29.75
CA ILE A 291 -3.22 23.93 29.86
C ILE A 291 -2.11 24.79 30.44
N SER A 292 -1.78 25.88 29.77
CA SER A 292 -0.95 26.94 30.32
C SER A 292 -1.72 28.26 30.31
N LYS A 293 -1.62 29.01 31.41
CA LYS A 293 -2.33 30.27 31.62
C LYS A 293 -1.34 31.43 31.59
N ASN A 294 -1.64 32.46 30.82
CA ASN A 294 -0.91 33.73 30.82
C ASN A 294 -1.91 34.89 30.94
N GLY A 295 -2.13 35.38 32.17
CA GLY A 295 -3.17 36.37 32.45
C GLY A 295 -4.58 35.83 32.16
N SER A 296 -5.33 36.53 31.30
CA SER A 296 -6.68 36.14 30.85
C SER A 296 -6.68 35.14 29.69
N LEU A 297 -5.51 34.87 29.10
CA LEU A 297 -5.34 33.97 27.97
C LEU A 297 -5.03 32.54 28.44
N TYR A 298 -5.78 31.59 27.91
CA TYR A 298 -5.61 30.16 28.12
C TYR A 298 -5.07 29.53 26.85
N PHE A 299 -3.89 28.94 26.94
CA PHE A 299 -3.34 28.09 25.90
C PHE A 299 -3.68 26.64 26.25
N VAL A 300 -4.47 25.99 25.40
CA VAL A 300 -4.95 24.62 25.61
C VAL A 300 -4.45 23.76 24.46
N SER A 301 -3.72 22.70 24.81
CA SER A 301 -3.31 21.65 23.89
C SER A 301 -4.12 20.39 24.20
N THR A 302 -5.03 20.01 23.29
CA THR A 302 -5.90 18.84 23.44
C THR A 302 -5.42 17.68 22.59
N SER A 303 -5.27 16.51 23.19
CA SER A 303 -4.97 15.25 22.51
C SER A 303 -6.25 14.45 22.30
N HIS A 304 -6.55 14.23 21.03
CA HIS A 304 -7.60 13.35 20.53
C HIS A 304 -7.05 11.96 20.27
N TYR A 305 -7.82 10.94 20.63
CA TYR A 305 -7.52 9.54 20.35
C TYR A 305 -8.82 8.80 20.07
N THR A 306 -9.03 8.40 18.81
CA THR A 306 -10.13 7.50 18.42
C THR A 306 -9.62 6.28 17.70
N GLU A 307 -10.13 5.13 18.11
CA GLU A 307 -9.89 3.86 17.44
C GLU A 307 -11.05 3.57 16.50
N GLY A 308 -10.75 3.22 15.26
CA GLY A 308 -11.75 2.94 14.26
C GLY A 308 -11.32 1.88 13.26
N GLY A 309 -12.21 1.63 12.31
CA GLY A 309 -11.95 0.77 11.17
C GLY A 309 -12.55 1.38 9.92
N MET A 310 -11.83 1.27 8.81
CA MET A 310 -12.37 1.61 7.51
C MET A 310 -12.96 0.38 6.83
N THR A 311 -14.05 0.56 6.10
CA THR A 311 -14.72 -0.55 5.39
C THR A 311 -14.91 -0.13 3.96
N GLN A 312 -14.47 -0.93 3.00
CA GLN A 312 -14.72 -0.63 1.61
C GLN A 312 -16.00 -1.33 1.13
N ILE A 313 -16.99 -0.53 0.76
CA ILE A 313 -18.27 -0.98 0.22
C ILE A 313 -18.20 -0.88 -1.30
N ARG A 314 -18.32 -2.04 -1.96
CA ARG A 314 -18.21 -2.19 -3.42
C ARG A 314 -19.41 -2.90 -4.00
N LEU A 315 -19.52 -2.79 -5.32
CA LEU A 315 -20.48 -3.53 -6.12
C LEU A 315 -19.92 -4.90 -6.48
N GLY A 316 -20.73 -5.95 -6.36
CA GLY A 316 -20.29 -7.33 -6.53
C GLY A 316 -19.67 -7.66 -7.89
N TYR A 317 -20.12 -7.02 -8.98
CA TYR A 317 -19.55 -7.25 -10.32
C TYR A 317 -18.11 -6.70 -10.44
N LYS A 318 -17.78 -5.62 -9.72
CA LYS A 318 -16.42 -5.03 -9.71
C LYS A 318 -15.46 -5.99 -9.04
N ASP A 319 -15.89 -6.59 -7.93
CA ASP A 319 -15.14 -7.63 -7.24
C ASP A 319 -14.98 -8.89 -8.11
N ALA A 320 -16.03 -9.31 -8.83
CA ALA A 320 -15.93 -10.42 -9.78
C ALA A 320 -14.93 -10.16 -10.91
N PHE A 321 -14.91 -8.94 -11.48
CA PHE A 321 -13.94 -8.56 -12.51
C PHE A 321 -12.50 -8.60 -11.99
N ARG A 322 -12.26 -8.04 -10.81
CA ARG A 322 -10.94 -8.04 -10.17
C ARG A 322 -10.48 -9.45 -9.81
N LEU A 323 -11.36 -10.27 -9.25
CA LEU A 323 -11.07 -11.68 -8.98
C LEU A 323 -10.71 -12.44 -10.26
N THR A 324 -11.40 -12.14 -11.37
CA THR A 324 -11.08 -12.72 -12.67
C THR A 324 -9.67 -12.34 -13.12
N LEU A 325 -9.30 -11.06 -13.04
CA LEU A 325 -7.93 -10.60 -13.35
C LEU A 325 -6.89 -11.28 -12.47
N LEU A 326 -7.11 -11.30 -11.15
CA LEU A 326 -6.21 -11.92 -10.18
C LEU A 326 -6.05 -13.42 -10.44
N PHE A 327 -7.15 -14.11 -10.78
CA PHE A 327 -7.13 -15.53 -11.14
C PHE A 327 -6.33 -15.77 -12.40
N THR A 328 -6.54 -14.99 -13.47
CA THR A 328 -5.77 -15.11 -14.72
C THR A 328 -4.27 -14.90 -14.50
N ILE A 329 -3.89 -13.86 -13.74
CA ILE A 329 -2.49 -13.56 -13.39
C ILE A 329 -1.88 -14.70 -12.57
N THR A 330 -2.62 -15.19 -11.57
CA THR A 330 -2.16 -16.30 -10.72
C THR A 330 -2.00 -17.59 -11.51
N PHE A 331 -2.95 -17.89 -12.38
CA PHE A 331 -2.90 -19.05 -13.26
C PHE A 331 -1.68 -19.00 -14.18
N TYR A 332 -1.39 -17.84 -14.77
CA TYR A 332 -0.17 -17.65 -15.57
C TYR A 332 1.09 -17.90 -14.74
N ARG A 333 1.20 -17.31 -13.55
CA ARG A 333 2.35 -17.48 -12.66
C ARG A 333 2.59 -18.94 -12.28
N ILE A 334 1.53 -19.64 -11.85
CA ILE A 334 1.61 -21.05 -11.46
C ILE A 334 2.00 -21.92 -12.66
N SER A 335 1.30 -21.77 -13.78
CA SER A 335 1.50 -22.63 -14.95
C SER A 335 2.83 -22.38 -15.67
N SER A 336 3.28 -21.12 -15.74
CA SER A 336 4.39 -20.71 -16.60
C SER A 336 5.69 -20.46 -15.82
N ILE A 337 5.65 -20.13 -14.53
CA ILE A 337 6.87 -19.79 -13.76
C ILE A 337 7.11 -20.82 -12.66
N TYR A 338 6.13 -21.01 -11.76
CA TYR A 338 6.34 -21.85 -10.59
C TYR A 338 6.36 -23.34 -10.91
N TYR A 339 5.50 -23.81 -11.83
CA TYR A 339 5.48 -25.23 -12.21
C TYR A 339 6.80 -25.69 -12.86
N PRO A 340 7.39 -24.97 -13.83
CA PRO A 340 8.71 -25.32 -14.37
C PRO A 340 9.83 -25.30 -13.34
N MET A 341 9.85 -24.28 -12.47
CA MET A 341 10.84 -24.20 -11.39
C MET A 341 10.72 -25.36 -10.41
N TRP A 342 9.50 -25.74 -10.07
CA TRP A 342 9.22 -26.90 -9.23
C TRP A 342 9.74 -28.19 -9.87
N LEU A 343 9.48 -28.39 -11.16
CA LEU A 343 10.01 -29.54 -11.90
C LEU A 343 11.55 -29.55 -11.92
N ALA A 344 12.20 -28.41 -12.12
CA ALA A 344 13.66 -28.30 -12.09
C ALA A 344 14.23 -28.61 -10.70
N TYR A 345 13.59 -28.12 -9.63
CA TYR A 345 13.95 -28.41 -8.24
C TYR A 345 13.85 -29.92 -7.92
N LEU A 346 12.78 -30.58 -8.36
CA LEU A 346 12.63 -32.03 -8.17
C LEU A 346 13.76 -32.83 -8.82
N ARG A 347 14.37 -32.29 -9.90
CA ARG A 347 15.46 -32.93 -10.63
C ARG A 347 16.84 -32.67 -10.02
N THR A 348 17.01 -31.66 -9.16
CA THR A 348 18.30 -31.33 -8.54
C THR A 348 18.66 -32.22 -7.35
N HIS A 349 17.70 -32.91 -6.73
CA HIS A 349 17.90 -33.79 -5.56
C HIS A 349 18.63 -33.15 -4.36
N GLU A 350 18.63 -31.82 -4.24
CA GLU A 350 19.21 -31.05 -3.13
C GLU A 350 18.14 -30.64 -2.12
N SER A 351 18.53 -30.38 -0.87
CA SER A 351 17.61 -29.78 0.11
C SER A 351 17.25 -28.35 -0.27
N PHE A 352 16.00 -27.93 0.00
CA PHE A 352 15.48 -26.60 -0.37
C PHE A 352 16.37 -25.44 0.08
N MET A 353 16.90 -25.50 1.32
CA MET A 353 17.76 -24.44 1.86
C MET A 353 19.13 -24.41 1.19
N GLN A 354 19.72 -25.56 0.86
CA GLN A 354 20.96 -25.62 0.10
C GLN A 354 20.77 -25.06 -1.31
N CYS A 355 19.64 -25.40 -1.95
CA CYS A 355 19.27 -24.91 -3.26
C CYS A 355 19.13 -23.38 -3.26
N LEU A 356 18.41 -22.80 -2.29
CA LEU A 356 18.28 -21.35 -2.13
C LEU A 356 19.62 -20.65 -1.88
N LEU A 357 20.49 -21.20 -1.04
CA LEU A 357 21.75 -20.54 -0.68
C LEU A 357 22.80 -20.56 -1.81
N HIS A 358 22.77 -21.56 -2.69
CA HIS A 358 23.79 -21.75 -3.72
C HIS A 358 23.35 -21.35 -5.13
N ARG A 359 22.05 -21.09 -5.34
CA ARG A 359 21.46 -20.78 -6.66
C ARG A 359 20.80 -19.40 -6.68
N HIS A 360 20.88 -18.68 -7.81
CA HIS A 360 20.47 -17.27 -7.90
C HIS A 360 18.96 -17.10 -8.15
N MET A 361 18.10 -17.81 -7.39
CA MET A 361 16.66 -17.90 -7.65
C MET A 361 15.92 -16.55 -7.76
N GLY A 362 16.29 -15.55 -6.96
CA GLY A 362 15.52 -14.30 -6.84
C GLY A 362 15.64 -13.35 -8.02
N LEU A 363 16.77 -13.39 -8.72
CA LEU A 363 17.02 -12.53 -9.88
C LEU A 363 16.08 -12.84 -11.05
N VAL A 364 15.45 -14.01 -11.06
CA VAL A 364 14.88 -14.60 -12.28
C VAL A 364 13.36 -14.56 -12.33
N LEU A 365 12.71 -14.69 -11.17
CA LEU A 365 11.27 -14.92 -11.06
C LEU A 365 10.37 -13.82 -11.66
N HIS A 366 10.90 -12.62 -11.94
CA HIS A 366 10.15 -11.53 -12.57
C HIS A 366 10.56 -11.18 -14.00
N LYS A 367 11.63 -11.77 -14.54
CA LYS A 367 12.12 -11.43 -15.89
C LYS A 367 11.10 -11.79 -16.97
N ARG A 368 10.49 -12.97 -16.81
CA ARG A 368 9.51 -13.49 -17.75
C ARG A 368 8.22 -12.66 -17.79
N GLU A 369 7.70 -12.27 -16.62
CA GLU A 369 6.50 -11.42 -16.53
C GLU A 369 6.73 -10.07 -17.21
N ARG A 370 7.90 -9.47 -16.98
CA ARG A 370 8.27 -8.15 -17.50
C ARG A 370 8.49 -8.12 -19.01
N ARG A 371 8.69 -9.26 -19.66
CA ARG A 371 8.80 -9.37 -21.13
C ARG A 371 7.47 -9.66 -21.82
N ASN A 372 6.45 -10.09 -21.06
CA ASN A 372 5.14 -10.44 -21.60
C ASN A 372 4.19 -9.24 -21.56
N LEU A 373 3.96 -8.63 -22.72
CA LEU A 373 3.13 -7.43 -22.86
C LEU A 373 1.69 -7.66 -22.39
N LEU A 374 1.10 -8.82 -22.69
CA LEU A 374 -0.27 -9.13 -22.30
C LEU A 374 -0.41 -9.25 -20.78
N ILE A 375 0.56 -9.89 -20.11
CA ILE A 375 0.56 -10.00 -18.65
C ILE A 375 0.81 -8.65 -17.98
N LEU A 376 1.74 -7.85 -18.49
CA LEU A 376 1.96 -6.49 -18.00
C LEU A 376 0.73 -5.60 -18.18
N PHE A 377 0.00 -5.75 -19.29
CA PHE A 377 -1.26 -5.07 -19.50
C PHE A 377 -2.31 -5.48 -18.44
N LEU A 378 -2.47 -6.78 -18.18
CA LEU A 378 -3.38 -7.28 -17.15
C LEU A 378 -2.98 -6.80 -15.74
N LEU A 379 -1.68 -6.77 -15.42
CA LEU A 379 -1.15 -6.25 -14.16
C LEU A 379 -1.34 -4.74 -14.03
N ALA A 380 -1.17 -3.97 -15.12
CA ALA A 380 -1.44 -2.55 -15.14
C ALA A 380 -2.94 -2.26 -14.94
N LEU A 381 -3.81 -3.04 -15.59
CA LEU A 381 -5.26 -2.95 -15.42
C LEU A 381 -5.70 -3.31 -13.99
N GLU A 382 -5.09 -4.35 -13.40
CA GLU A 382 -5.29 -4.69 -11.99
C GLU A 382 -4.89 -3.52 -11.09
N ALA A 383 -3.71 -2.92 -11.28
CA ALA A 383 -3.28 -1.78 -10.49
C ALA A 383 -4.23 -0.57 -10.58
N VAL A 384 -4.74 -0.26 -11.79
CA VAL A 384 -5.70 0.84 -12.00
C VAL A 384 -7.06 0.53 -11.38
N THR A 385 -7.56 -0.69 -11.51
CA THR A 385 -8.85 -1.08 -10.91
C THR A 385 -8.78 -1.24 -9.38
N SER A 386 -7.57 -1.48 -8.86
CA SER A 386 -7.25 -1.58 -7.43
C SER A 386 -6.82 -0.23 -6.83
N THR A 387 -6.96 0.90 -7.53
CA THR A 387 -6.48 2.21 -7.06
C THR A 387 -7.01 2.58 -5.68
N GLU A 388 -8.29 2.33 -5.40
CA GLU A 388 -8.89 2.61 -4.10
C GLU A 388 -8.24 1.78 -2.98
N ASP A 389 -7.91 0.51 -3.23
CA ASP A 389 -7.16 -0.31 -2.25
C ASP A 389 -5.79 0.25 -1.96
N ILE A 390 -5.13 0.75 -3.00
CA ILE A 390 -3.80 1.33 -2.86
C ILE A 390 -3.89 2.62 -2.03
N VAL A 391 -4.89 3.47 -2.27
CA VAL A 391 -5.14 4.69 -1.47
C VAL A 391 -5.42 4.34 -0.01
N MET A 392 -6.27 3.33 0.21
CA MET A 392 -6.59 2.82 1.54
C MET A 392 -5.35 2.31 2.28
N ASN A 393 -4.54 1.49 1.63
CA ASN A 393 -3.29 1.00 2.20
C ASN A 393 -2.31 2.15 2.50
N CYS A 394 -2.25 3.20 1.65
CA CYS A 394 -1.44 4.39 1.89
C CYS A 394 -1.89 5.13 3.17
N GLN A 395 -3.19 5.38 3.32
CA GLN A 395 -3.74 6.03 4.52
C GLN A 395 -3.46 5.21 5.77
N GLN A 396 -3.65 3.90 5.71
CA GLN A 396 -3.41 3.02 6.86
C GLN A 396 -1.92 2.89 7.24
N VAL A 397 -1.01 3.00 6.28
CA VAL A 397 0.43 3.02 6.60
C VAL A 397 0.79 4.29 7.40
N VAL A 398 0.10 5.39 7.16
CA VAL A 398 0.33 6.66 7.86
C VAL A 398 -0.40 6.71 9.22
N TYR A 399 -1.66 6.27 9.26
CA TYR A 399 -2.53 6.45 10.44
C TYR A 399 -2.65 5.23 11.36
N ALA A 400 -2.21 4.03 10.98
CA ALA A 400 -2.40 2.84 11.81
C ALA A 400 -1.10 2.34 12.43
N GLY A 401 -1.13 2.08 13.75
CA GLY A 401 -0.11 1.35 14.50
C GLY A 401 -0.17 -0.15 14.19
N ASN A 402 0.08 -0.53 12.94
CA ASN A 402 0.01 -1.92 12.50
C ASN A 402 1.19 -2.75 13.02
N SER A 403 0.99 -4.06 13.19
CA SER A 403 2.11 -4.99 13.36
C SER A 403 3.09 -4.87 12.19
N PHE A 404 4.39 -5.11 12.44
CA PHE A 404 5.42 -5.00 11.41
C PHE A 404 5.11 -5.85 10.16
N ILE A 405 4.55 -7.04 10.34
CA ILE A 405 4.18 -7.95 9.24
C ILE A 405 3.05 -7.33 8.40
N THR A 406 2.02 -6.80 9.04
CA THR A 406 0.90 -6.13 8.36
C THR A 406 1.38 -4.89 7.61
N LEU A 407 2.30 -4.12 8.20
CA LEU A 407 2.91 -2.95 7.56
C LEU A 407 3.67 -3.35 6.28
N VAL A 408 4.50 -4.40 6.35
CA VAL A 408 5.23 -4.93 5.19
C VAL A 408 4.26 -5.35 4.09
N LEU A 409 3.19 -6.10 4.41
CA LEU A 409 2.21 -6.52 3.43
C LEU A 409 1.45 -5.34 2.78
N LYS A 410 1.17 -4.26 3.55
CA LYS A 410 0.58 -3.03 3.02
C LYS A 410 1.52 -2.33 2.05
N TYR A 411 2.80 -2.17 2.40
CA TYR A 411 3.81 -1.62 1.48
C TYR A 411 3.96 -2.46 0.21
N MET A 412 3.93 -3.79 0.32
CA MET A 412 3.94 -4.69 -0.85
C MET A 412 2.65 -4.62 -1.69
N SER A 413 1.54 -4.20 -1.11
CA SER A 413 0.31 -3.91 -1.86
C SER A 413 0.44 -2.59 -2.65
N ILE A 414 1.05 -1.57 -2.05
CA ILE A 414 1.26 -0.26 -2.68
C ILE A 414 2.25 -0.35 -3.87
N THR A 415 3.25 -1.25 -3.82
CA THR A 415 4.21 -1.45 -4.92
C THR A 415 3.61 -1.89 -6.24
N ARG A 416 2.33 -2.31 -6.28
CA ARG A 416 1.61 -2.63 -7.53
C ARG A 416 1.56 -1.45 -8.50
N ILE A 417 1.71 -0.20 -8.05
CA ILE A 417 1.79 0.99 -8.93
C ILE A 417 2.98 0.91 -9.91
N ILE A 418 4.01 0.10 -9.63
CA ILE A 418 5.16 -0.09 -10.51
C ILE A 418 4.77 -0.83 -11.81
N TRP A 419 3.69 -1.63 -11.82
CA TRP A 419 3.32 -2.42 -13.00
C TRP A 419 2.90 -1.57 -14.21
N PRO A 420 2.05 -0.53 -14.07
CA PRO A 420 1.84 0.45 -15.12
C PRO A 420 3.12 1.09 -15.66
N CYS A 421 4.11 1.39 -14.79
CA CYS A 421 5.41 1.90 -15.22
C CYS A 421 6.16 0.87 -16.09
N ALA A 422 6.17 -0.40 -15.66
CA ALA A 422 6.81 -1.49 -16.39
C ALA A 422 6.15 -1.74 -17.76
N PHE A 423 4.82 -1.62 -17.83
CA PHE A 423 4.07 -1.73 -19.08
C PHE A 423 4.43 -0.61 -20.07
N LEU A 424 4.45 0.65 -19.61
CA LEU A 424 4.87 1.78 -20.45
C LEU A 424 6.31 1.62 -20.92
N LEU A 425 7.20 1.22 -20.02
CA LEU A 425 8.60 1.00 -20.34
C LEU A 425 8.77 -0.09 -21.41
N LEU A 426 8.07 -1.23 -21.31
CA LEU A 426 8.10 -2.26 -22.35
C LEU A 426 7.53 -1.75 -23.68
N LEU A 427 6.44 -0.98 -23.66
CA LEU A 427 5.88 -0.35 -24.86
C LEU A 427 6.89 0.58 -25.53
N PHE A 428 7.58 1.43 -24.76
CA PHE A 428 8.65 2.28 -25.28
C PHE A 428 9.79 1.47 -25.86
N THR A 429 10.23 0.40 -25.19
CA THR A 429 11.28 -0.48 -25.71
C THR A 429 10.86 -1.13 -27.04
N ARG A 430 9.63 -1.65 -27.15
CA ARG A 430 9.14 -2.28 -28.38
C ARG A 430 8.95 -1.30 -29.52
N THR A 431 8.50 -0.08 -29.22
CA THR A 431 8.39 0.98 -30.25
C THR A 431 9.76 1.39 -30.77
N ILE A 432 10.78 1.49 -29.91
CA ILE A 432 12.17 1.72 -30.32
C ILE A 432 12.71 0.56 -31.17
N GLU A 433 12.47 -0.68 -30.76
CA GLU A 433 12.89 -1.87 -31.51
C GLU A 433 12.31 -1.89 -32.93
N ILE A 434 11.04 -1.51 -33.08
CA ILE A 434 10.36 -1.44 -34.38
C ILE A 434 10.88 -0.26 -35.23
N THR A 435 11.20 0.89 -34.62
CA THR A 435 11.51 2.13 -35.35
C THR A 435 13.00 2.33 -35.66
N ILE A 436 13.88 2.00 -34.72
CA ILE A 436 15.33 2.23 -34.81
C ILE A 436 16.09 0.92 -35.04
N GLY A 437 15.52 -0.21 -34.59
CA GLY A 437 16.07 -1.54 -34.76
C GLY A 437 16.40 -2.24 -33.43
N PRO A 438 16.59 -3.58 -33.46
CA PRO A 438 16.75 -4.40 -32.27
C PRO A 438 18.07 -4.16 -31.51
N GLU A 439 19.05 -3.54 -32.16
CA GLU A 439 20.34 -3.19 -31.53
C GLU A 439 20.20 -2.14 -30.43
N TYR A 440 19.14 -1.33 -30.49
CA TYR A 440 18.81 -0.30 -29.51
C TYR A 440 17.68 -0.72 -28.55
N ALA A 441 17.27 -2.00 -28.58
CA ALA A 441 16.32 -2.53 -27.61
C ALA A 441 17.03 -2.81 -26.28
N PHE A 442 16.60 -2.15 -25.21
CA PHE A 442 17.23 -2.25 -23.89
C PHE A 442 16.39 -3.11 -22.92
N ALA A 443 17.05 -3.92 -22.09
CA ALA A 443 16.39 -4.71 -21.04
C ALA A 443 16.20 -3.90 -19.75
N MET A 444 15.37 -2.86 -19.82
CA MET A 444 15.26 -1.79 -18.82
C MET A 444 14.37 -2.10 -17.60
N SER A 445 13.77 -3.29 -17.54
CA SER A 445 12.75 -3.58 -16.52
C SER A 445 13.32 -3.94 -15.13
N GLU A 446 14.62 -4.29 -15.02
CA GLU A 446 15.25 -4.72 -13.77
C GLU A 446 15.50 -3.54 -12.81
N ASP A 447 16.04 -2.44 -13.32
CA ASP A 447 16.43 -1.26 -12.56
C ASP A 447 15.21 -0.40 -12.14
N LEU A 448 14.07 -0.56 -12.83
CA LEU A 448 12.80 0.11 -12.47
C LEU A 448 12.35 -0.22 -11.04
N PHE A 449 12.48 -1.48 -10.60
CA PHE A 449 12.08 -1.85 -9.24
C PHE A 449 13.05 -1.28 -8.21
N LEU A 450 14.36 -1.29 -8.50
CA LEU A 450 15.40 -0.76 -7.63
C LEU A 450 15.22 0.75 -7.39
N LEU A 451 14.90 1.48 -8.46
CA LEU A 451 14.72 2.94 -8.41
C LEU A 451 13.31 3.34 -7.95
N GLY A 452 12.29 2.59 -8.34
CA GLY A 452 10.89 2.88 -8.07
C GLY A 452 10.44 2.51 -6.66
N ALA A 453 10.86 1.35 -6.13
CA ALA A 453 10.39 0.86 -4.82
C ALA A 453 10.68 1.83 -3.65
N PRO A 454 11.87 2.46 -3.53
CA PRO A 454 12.12 3.44 -2.46
C PRO A 454 11.17 4.64 -2.52
N VAL A 455 10.85 5.14 -3.72
CA VAL A 455 9.90 6.25 -3.89
C VAL A 455 8.49 5.82 -3.51
N VAL A 456 8.11 4.60 -3.88
CA VAL A 456 6.80 4.04 -3.54
C VAL A 456 6.66 3.80 -2.03
N TRP A 457 7.72 3.39 -1.34
CA TRP A 457 7.67 3.17 0.11
C TRP A 457 7.76 4.47 0.92
N GLY A 458 8.59 5.44 0.51
CA GLY A 458 8.81 6.66 1.28
C GLY A 458 7.82 7.78 0.96
N TYR A 459 7.61 8.07 -0.33
CA TYR A 459 6.96 9.30 -0.77
C TYR A 459 5.47 9.12 -1.08
N ILE A 460 5.10 8.02 -1.73
CA ILE A 460 3.73 7.81 -2.20
C ILE A 460 2.69 7.82 -1.05
N PRO A 461 2.89 7.11 0.08
CA PRO A 461 1.90 7.10 1.16
C PRO A 461 1.66 8.49 1.73
N LEU A 462 2.72 9.27 1.96
CA LEU A 462 2.62 10.64 2.48
C LEU A 462 1.90 11.56 1.48
N LYS A 463 2.25 11.48 0.19
CA LYS A 463 1.59 12.28 -0.86
C LYS A 463 0.11 11.94 -0.96
N VAL A 464 -0.23 10.66 -1.04
CA VAL A 464 -1.60 10.18 -1.20
C VAL A 464 -2.44 10.54 0.02
N THR A 465 -1.91 10.44 1.23
CA THR A 465 -2.63 10.83 2.44
C THR A 465 -2.88 12.34 2.47
N ASN A 466 -1.88 13.17 2.17
CA ASN A 466 -2.04 14.63 2.13
C ASN A 466 -2.98 15.11 1.02
N GLN A 467 -2.90 14.51 -0.17
CA GLN A 467 -3.80 14.85 -1.28
C GLN A 467 -5.20 14.24 -1.08
N GLY A 468 -5.29 13.07 -0.46
CA GLY A 468 -6.53 12.35 -0.23
C GLY A 468 -7.51 13.11 0.65
N MET A 469 -6.99 13.83 1.66
CA MET A 469 -7.81 14.74 2.46
C MET A 469 -8.51 15.82 1.62
N LYS A 470 -7.87 16.27 0.54
CA LYS A 470 -8.45 17.29 -0.35
C LYS A 470 -9.36 16.68 -1.41
N LEU A 471 -9.01 15.50 -1.92
CA LEU A 471 -9.65 14.91 -3.09
C LEU A 471 -10.87 14.05 -2.75
N PHE A 472 -10.92 13.43 -1.58
CA PHE A 472 -11.91 12.39 -1.28
C PHE A 472 -12.83 12.70 -0.10
N GLU A 473 -12.49 13.72 0.68
CA GLU A 473 -13.25 14.06 1.88
C GLU A 473 -14.30 15.13 1.56
N GLY A 474 -15.54 14.84 1.96
CA GLY A 474 -16.68 15.72 1.85
C GLY A 474 -16.83 16.53 3.12
N TYR A 475 -15.94 17.47 3.36
CA TYR A 475 -16.04 18.30 4.56
C TYR A 475 -17.21 19.28 4.50
N ARG A 476 -17.86 19.50 5.64
CA ARG A 476 -18.92 20.49 5.78
C ARG A 476 -18.95 21.03 7.22
N TRP A 477 -19.32 22.31 7.35
CA TRP A 477 -19.69 22.91 8.63
C TRP A 477 -21.06 22.42 9.10
N THR A 478 -21.12 21.96 10.34
CA THR A 478 -22.32 21.50 11.03
C THR A 478 -22.51 22.30 12.31
N GLY A 479 -23.75 22.66 12.61
CA GLY A 479 -24.12 23.33 13.86
C GLY A 479 -23.79 24.82 13.97
N LYS A 480 -24.51 25.45 14.90
CA LYS A 480 -24.40 26.85 15.30
C LYS A 480 -23.87 26.96 16.73
N TYR A 481 -24.36 26.12 17.64
CA TYR A 481 -23.94 26.08 19.05
C TYR A 481 -22.68 25.22 19.23
N ILE A 482 -22.64 24.08 18.53
CA ILE A 482 -21.47 23.22 18.36
C ILE A 482 -21.01 23.33 16.91
N ASN A 483 -20.29 24.41 16.58
CA ASN A 483 -19.79 24.62 15.22
C ASN A 483 -18.63 23.62 14.96
N HIS A 484 -18.88 22.61 14.13
CA HIS A 484 -17.94 21.52 13.86
C HIS A 484 -17.78 21.31 12.36
N TYR A 485 -16.53 21.28 11.89
CA TYR A 485 -16.22 20.96 10.49
C TYR A 485 -15.67 19.55 10.39
N THR A 486 -16.44 18.70 9.74
CA THR A 486 -16.17 17.28 9.68
C THR A 486 -16.44 16.72 8.31
N ASN A 487 -15.80 15.59 8.02
CA ASN A 487 -16.08 14.83 6.83
C ASN A 487 -17.44 14.16 6.98
N SER A 488 -18.30 14.35 5.99
CA SER A 488 -19.72 14.07 6.06
C SER A 488 -20.15 13.11 4.95
N ILE A 489 -20.97 12.12 5.25
CA ILE A 489 -21.58 11.24 4.24
C ILE A 489 -22.44 12.07 3.27
N TYR A 490 -23.07 13.14 3.75
CA TYR A 490 -23.87 14.02 2.91
C TYR A 490 -23.05 14.68 1.80
N ASN A 491 -21.86 15.18 2.14
CA ASN A 491 -21.02 15.94 1.21
C ASN A 491 -19.96 15.07 0.52
N ALA A 492 -19.89 13.77 0.84
CA ALA A 492 -18.89 12.87 0.30
C ALA A 492 -18.90 12.78 -1.25
N TYR A 493 -20.03 13.10 -1.89
CA TYR A 493 -20.18 13.04 -3.37
C TYR A 493 -19.70 14.28 -4.10
N THR A 494 -19.49 15.41 -3.43
CA THR A 494 -19.16 16.65 -4.15
C THR A 494 -17.83 16.58 -4.87
N ASN A 495 -16.91 15.73 -4.40
CA ASN A 495 -15.58 15.52 -4.96
C ASN A 495 -15.43 14.12 -5.58
N GLN A 496 -16.53 13.44 -5.92
CA GLN A 496 -16.46 12.10 -6.48
C GLN A 496 -15.73 12.11 -7.83
N LEU A 497 -14.73 11.24 -7.97
CA LEU A 497 -13.95 11.08 -9.19
C LEU A 497 -14.08 9.65 -9.74
N SER A 498 -13.92 9.52 -11.06
CA SER A 498 -13.81 8.19 -11.66
C SER A 498 -12.54 7.48 -11.18
N CYS A 499 -12.59 6.15 -11.05
CA CYS A 499 -11.43 5.36 -10.61
C CYS A 499 -10.17 5.61 -11.48
N PHE A 500 -10.35 5.85 -12.79
CA PHE A 500 -9.27 6.19 -13.69
C PHE A 500 -8.74 7.62 -13.48
N SER A 501 -9.63 8.61 -13.33
CA SER A 501 -9.25 9.99 -13.02
C SER A 501 -8.50 10.07 -11.69
N LEU A 502 -8.96 9.30 -10.70
CA LEU A 502 -8.32 9.14 -9.41
C LEU A 502 -6.88 8.65 -9.56
N TYR A 503 -6.68 7.56 -10.32
CA TYR A 503 -5.36 7.01 -10.58
C TYR A 503 -4.44 8.05 -11.23
N LEU A 504 -4.92 8.77 -12.25
CA LEU A 504 -4.14 9.80 -12.94
C LEU A 504 -3.73 10.96 -12.03
N GLN A 505 -4.63 11.44 -11.17
CA GLN A 505 -4.34 12.56 -10.26
C GLN A 505 -3.32 12.18 -9.18
N LEU A 506 -3.43 10.98 -8.60
CA LEU A 506 -2.53 10.53 -7.54
C LEU A 506 -1.20 10.01 -8.06
N PHE A 507 -1.26 9.11 -9.05
CA PHE A 507 -0.14 8.28 -9.49
C PHE A 507 0.35 8.61 -10.91
N GLY A 508 -0.45 9.26 -11.76
CA GLY A 508 -0.12 9.49 -13.17
C GLY A 508 1.24 10.13 -13.41
N LEU A 509 1.60 11.15 -12.61
CA LEU A 509 2.92 11.80 -12.70
C LEU A 509 4.06 10.83 -12.36
N PHE A 510 3.90 9.98 -11.34
CA PHE A 510 4.88 8.94 -11.01
C PHE A 510 4.99 7.92 -12.15
N THR A 511 3.86 7.49 -12.71
CA THR A 511 3.79 6.52 -13.80
C THR A 511 4.47 7.00 -15.08
N CYS A 512 4.49 8.31 -15.34
CA CYS A 512 5.21 8.89 -16.47
C CYS A 512 6.69 9.17 -16.17
N ILE A 513 7.01 9.77 -15.02
CA ILE A 513 8.38 10.18 -14.69
C ILE A 513 9.26 8.97 -14.40
N SER A 514 8.75 7.97 -13.68
CA SER A 514 9.55 6.82 -13.26
C SER A 514 10.21 6.09 -14.44
N PRO A 515 9.48 5.68 -15.51
CA PRO A 515 10.10 5.10 -16.70
C PRO A 515 11.15 6.00 -17.36
N ILE A 516 10.87 7.30 -17.50
CA ILE A 516 11.79 8.27 -18.13
C ILE A 516 13.09 8.38 -17.31
N THR A 517 12.98 8.47 -15.99
CA THR A 517 14.14 8.53 -15.10
C THR A 517 14.95 7.25 -15.12
N THR A 518 14.30 6.08 -15.19
CA THR A 518 14.99 4.79 -15.34
C THR A 518 15.77 4.75 -16.66
N ILE A 519 15.14 5.13 -17.78
CA ILE A 519 15.82 5.20 -19.09
C ILE A 519 17.06 6.11 -19.03
N PHE A 520 16.93 7.30 -18.43
CA PHE A 520 18.03 8.26 -18.34
C PHE A 520 19.18 7.76 -17.45
N ILE A 521 18.87 7.23 -16.27
CA ILE A 521 19.88 6.70 -15.34
C ILE A 521 20.60 5.51 -15.96
N ASP A 522 19.88 4.62 -16.62
CA ASP A 522 20.47 3.44 -17.26
C ASP A 522 21.35 3.82 -18.45
N TRP A 523 20.95 4.81 -19.25
CA TRP A 523 21.79 5.34 -20.33
C TRP A 523 23.10 5.95 -19.78
N MET A 524 23.01 6.74 -18.71
CA MET A 524 24.17 7.26 -17.99
C MET A 524 25.05 6.14 -17.40
N TRP A 525 24.44 5.07 -16.91
CA TRP A 525 25.15 3.94 -16.34
C TRP A 525 25.87 3.11 -17.41
N GLN A 526 25.21 2.82 -18.54
CA GLN A 526 25.77 2.08 -19.66
C GLN A 526 26.93 2.85 -20.31
N THR A 527 26.79 4.17 -20.45
CA THR A 527 27.87 5.02 -20.96
C THR A 527 29.09 5.04 -20.03
N TYR A 528 28.88 5.01 -18.71
CA TYR A 528 29.98 5.04 -17.74
C TYR A 528 30.64 3.67 -17.48
N THR A 529 29.84 2.60 -17.36
CA THR A 529 30.31 1.29 -16.89
C THR A 529 30.36 0.22 -17.97
N GLN A 530 29.82 0.48 -19.17
CA GLN A 530 29.64 -0.50 -20.26
C GLN A 530 28.86 -1.76 -19.84
N HIS A 531 28.12 -1.71 -18.72
CA HIS A 531 27.25 -2.79 -18.25
C HIS A 531 25.78 -2.48 -18.53
N PRO A 532 24.97 -3.49 -18.89
CA PRO A 532 23.59 -3.27 -19.35
C PRO A 532 22.60 -2.83 -18.26
N SER A 533 22.91 -3.07 -16.97
CA SER A 533 22.01 -2.79 -15.84
C SER A 533 22.77 -2.71 -14.52
N ILE A 534 22.26 -1.94 -13.56
CA ILE A 534 22.87 -1.75 -12.23
C ILE A 534 22.75 -3.03 -11.40
N VAL A 535 21.57 -3.64 -11.36
CA VAL A 535 21.30 -4.87 -10.58
C VAL A 535 22.27 -5.99 -10.97
N VAL A 536 22.49 -6.20 -12.27
CA VAL A 536 23.41 -7.24 -12.74
C VAL A 536 24.87 -6.88 -12.45
N TYR A 537 25.26 -5.60 -12.47
CA TYR A 537 26.62 -5.23 -12.06
C TYR A 537 26.90 -5.58 -10.59
N VAL A 538 25.95 -5.28 -9.71
CA VAL A 538 26.08 -5.55 -8.27
C VAL A 538 26.08 -7.05 -7.98
N LEU A 539 25.16 -7.80 -8.61
CA LEU A 539 24.95 -9.22 -8.33
C LEU A 539 25.85 -10.16 -9.14
N SER A 540 26.43 -9.72 -10.26
CA SER A 540 27.40 -10.54 -10.99
C SER A 540 28.77 -10.49 -10.32
N SER A 541 29.28 -11.67 -9.93
CA SER A 541 30.65 -11.86 -9.44
C SER A 541 31.71 -11.57 -10.54
N ARG A 542 31.28 -11.39 -11.79
CA ARG A 542 32.16 -11.27 -12.95
C ARG A 542 32.60 -9.83 -13.19
N GLN A 543 33.66 -9.40 -12.49
CA GLN A 543 34.20 -8.05 -12.64
C GLN A 543 35.02 -7.84 -13.93
N ARG A 544 35.29 -8.87 -14.73
CA ARG A 544 35.98 -8.76 -16.02
C ARG A 544 35.56 -9.92 -16.92
N SER A 545 34.86 -9.63 -18.02
CA SER A 545 35.00 -10.32 -19.31
C SER A 545 34.01 -9.68 -20.28
N TYR A 546 34.47 -8.61 -20.93
CA TYR A 546 33.99 -8.32 -22.27
C TYR A 546 34.30 -9.54 -23.15
N VAL A 547 33.33 -9.89 -23.98
CA VAL A 547 33.33 -10.90 -25.04
C VAL A 547 34.74 -11.31 -25.49
N LYS A 548 35.25 -12.45 -25.01
CA LYS A 548 36.11 -13.28 -25.86
C LYS A 548 35.15 -13.94 -26.84
N LEU A 549 35.26 -13.63 -28.13
CA LEU A 549 34.59 -14.39 -29.19
C LEU A 549 34.89 -15.87 -28.95
N PRO A 550 33.88 -16.72 -28.67
CA PRO A 550 34.07 -18.16 -28.67
C PRO A 550 34.43 -18.60 -30.09
N ASN A 551 35.20 -19.68 -30.22
CA ASN A 551 35.48 -20.28 -31.51
C ASN A 551 34.17 -20.63 -32.24
N LYS A 552 34.10 -20.43 -33.57
CA LYS A 552 32.90 -20.70 -34.41
C LYS A 552 32.28 -22.09 -34.20
N ASN A 553 33.08 -23.10 -33.83
CA ASN A 553 32.61 -24.46 -33.57
C ASN A 553 32.03 -24.66 -32.16
N GLU A 554 32.43 -23.86 -31.17
CA GLU A 554 31.78 -23.83 -29.85
C GLU A 554 30.47 -23.03 -29.88
N LEU A 555 30.34 -22.11 -30.84
CA LEU A 555 29.18 -21.25 -31.04
C LEU A 555 27.93 -22.03 -31.53
N GLN A 556 28.10 -23.17 -32.19
CA GLN A 556 26.98 -23.99 -32.69
C GLN A 556 26.36 -24.90 -31.61
N MET A 557 27.02 -25.07 -30.45
CA MET A 557 26.60 -25.98 -29.38
C MET A 557 26.26 -25.27 -28.05
N SER A 558 25.92 -23.98 -28.10
CA SER A 558 25.48 -23.23 -26.92
C SER A 558 23.97 -22.95 -26.96
N ILE A 559 23.35 -22.91 -25.78
CA ILE A 559 21.93 -22.53 -25.63
C ILE A 559 21.65 -21.15 -26.21
N GLU A 560 22.60 -20.22 -26.09
CA GLU A 560 22.47 -18.86 -26.61
C GLU A 560 22.25 -18.86 -28.13
N TYR A 561 22.98 -19.72 -28.87
CA TYR A 561 22.80 -19.89 -30.31
C TYR A 561 21.47 -20.55 -30.66
N VAL A 562 21.06 -21.55 -29.87
CA VAL A 562 19.76 -22.21 -30.05
C VAL A 562 18.61 -21.21 -29.86
N LEU A 563 18.67 -20.37 -28.83
CA LEU A 563 17.66 -19.35 -28.56
C LEU A 563 17.63 -18.26 -29.64
N ALA A 564 18.79 -17.76 -30.06
CA ALA A 564 18.89 -16.72 -31.09
C ALA A 564 18.37 -17.18 -32.46
N ASN A 565 18.52 -18.47 -32.80
CA ASN A 565 18.08 -19.04 -34.07
C ASN A 565 16.75 -19.81 -34.00
N SER A 566 16.06 -19.73 -32.85
CA SER A 566 14.75 -20.33 -32.66
C SER A 566 13.65 -19.60 -33.44
N THR A 567 12.54 -20.28 -33.69
CA THR A 567 11.31 -19.69 -34.25
C THR A 567 10.67 -18.64 -33.35
N GLU A 568 10.97 -18.66 -32.05
CA GLU A 568 10.48 -17.69 -31.06
C GLU A 568 11.09 -16.29 -31.23
N GLY A 569 12.16 -16.15 -32.02
CA GLY A 569 12.69 -14.83 -32.40
C GLY A 569 13.34 -14.06 -31.26
N PHE A 570 14.00 -14.74 -30.32
CA PHE A 570 14.74 -14.08 -29.24
C PHE A 570 15.86 -13.20 -29.82
N VAL A 571 15.87 -11.91 -29.48
CA VAL A 571 16.98 -11.01 -29.79
C VAL A 571 18.26 -11.56 -29.13
N PRO A 572 19.44 -11.52 -29.79
CA PRO A 572 20.69 -12.06 -29.22
C PRO A 572 21.03 -11.50 -27.84
N ASN A 573 20.73 -10.23 -27.57
CA ASN A 573 20.91 -9.61 -26.26
C ASN A 573 19.99 -10.20 -25.18
N ILE A 574 18.80 -10.67 -25.54
CA ILE A 574 17.88 -11.34 -24.63
C ILE A 574 18.33 -12.78 -24.38
N ALA A 575 18.76 -13.49 -25.43
CA ALA A 575 19.31 -14.84 -25.32
C ALA A 575 20.54 -14.86 -24.39
N SER A 576 21.47 -13.91 -24.58
CA SER A 576 22.66 -13.77 -23.73
C SER A 576 22.33 -13.41 -22.28
N GLN A 577 21.25 -12.67 -22.03
CA GLN A 577 20.76 -12.39 -20.68
C GLN A 577 20.16 -13.61 -20.00
N ILE A 578 19.41 -14.43 -20.74
CA ILE A 578 18.81 -15.68 -20.24
C ILE A 578 19.93 -16.66 -19.84
N THR A 579 20.98 -16.78 -20.64
CA THR A 579 22.10 -17.70 -20.40
C THR A 579 23.20 -17.13 -19.50
N ARG A 580 23.06 -15.88 -19.02
CA ARG A 580 24.12 -15.18 -18.27
C ARG A 580 24.41 -15.79 -16.89
N THR A 581 23.41 -16.36 -16.23
CA THR A 581 23.56 -16.92 -14.89
C THR A 581 24.12 -18.34 -14.98
N THR A 582 25.42 -18.45 -14.78
CA THR A 582 26.14 -19.73 -14.74
C THR A 582 26.60 -20.06 -13.33
N LEU A 583 26.56 -21.34 -12.97
CA LEU A 583 27.10 -21.81 -11.70
C LEU A 583 28.62 -21.55 -11.62
N PRO A 584 29.14 -21.02 -10.51
CA PRO A 584 30.53 -20.55 -10.41
C PRO A 584 31.58 -21.65 -10.58
N HIS A 585 31.25 -22.91 -10.25
CA HIS A 585 32.17 -24.04 -10.33
C HIS A 585 32.11 -24.81 -11.64
N THR A 586 30.95 -24.89 -12.28
CA THR A 586 30.72 -25.75 -13.45
C THR A 586 30.59 -24.98 -14.76
N GLN A 587 30.38 -23.65 -14.71
CA GLN A 587 30.11 -22.79 -15.86
C GLN A 587 28.88 -23.21 -16.70
N LEU A 588 28.04 -24.09 -16.17
CA LEU A 588 26.77 -24.48 -16.77
C LEU A 588 25.71 -23.42 -16.45
N CYS A 589 24.79 -23.19 -17.39
CA CYS A 589 23.62 -22.36 -17.14
C CYS A 589 22.77 -22.99 -16.04
N GLU A 590 22.37 -22.18 -15.07
CA GLU A 590 21.57 -22.63 -13.94
C GLU A 590 20.17 -23.08 -14.41
N SER A 591 19.82 -24.34 -14.15
CA SER A 591 18.56 -24.94 -14.60
C SER A 591 17.33 -24.22 -14.07
N ILE A 592 17.39 -23.71 -12.84
CA ILE A 592 16.28 -23.00 -12.19
C ILE A 592 16.06 -21.63 -12.84
N ASN A 593 17.13 -20.96 -13.25
CA ASN A 593 17.01 -19.70 -13.99
C ASN A 593 16.35 -19.92 -15.37
N LEU A 594 16.76 -20.97 -16.08
CA LEU A 594 16.12 -21.34 -17.35
C LEU A 594 14.65 -21.76 -17.13
N ALA A 595 14.37 -22.50 -16.06
CA ALA A 595 13.01 -22.90 -15.72
C ALA A 595 12.10 -21.70 -15.40
N ALA A 596 12.62 -20.67 -14.72
CA ALA A 596 11.86 -19.44 -14.45
C ALA A 596 11.52 -18.63 -15.72
N GLU A 597 12.31 -18.76 -16.79
CA GLU A 597 11.98 -18.24 -18.14
C GLU A 597 11.04 -19.17 -18.92
N GLY A 598 10.67 -20.32 -18.36
CA GLY A 598 9.71 -21.26 -18.93
C GLY A 598 10.29 -22.46 -19.65
N PHE A 599 11.60 -22.67 -19.58
CA PHE A 599 12.23 -23.81 -20.24
C PHE A 599 11.99 -25.10 -19.46
N ILE A 600 11.58 -26.15 -20.16
CA ILE A 600 11.36 -27.48 -19.60
C ILE A 600 11.94 -28.55 -20.54
N CYS A 601 12.13 -29.76 -20.00
CA CYS A 601 12.59 -30.91 -20.77
C CYS A 601 11.36 -31.72 -21.19
N LEU A 602 11.13 -31.84 -22.50
CA LEU A 602 10.06 -32.65 -23.09
C LEU A 602 10.63 -34.01 -23.49
N VAL A 603 10.07 -35.09 -22.96
CA VAL A 603 10.53 -36.44 -23.29
C VAL A 603 9.56 -37.11 -24.27
N TYR A 604 10.04 -37.33 -25.49
CA TYR A 604 9.35 -38.04 -26.55
C TYR A 604 10.00 -39.42 -26.74
N GLY A 605 9.59 -40.39 -25.93
CA GLY A 605 10.20 -41.72 -25.92
C GLY A 605 11.68 -41.65 -25.57
N PRO A 606 12.62 -42.00 -26.48
CA PRO A 606 14.06 -41.92 -26.22
C PRO A 606 14.65 -40.51 -26.40
N ILE A 607 13.91 -39.55 -26.97
CA ILE A 607 14.44 -38.24 -27.34
C ILE A 607 14.06 -37.20 -26.27
N ASN A 608 15.07 -36.55 -25.69
CA ASN A 608 14.89 -35.42 -24.79
C ASN A 608 15.00 -34.12 -25.56
N VAL A 609 13.97 -33.28 -25.48
CA VAL A 609 13.86 -32.04 -26.25
C VAL A 609 13.78 -30.85 -25.32
N LEU A 610 14.42 -29.75 -25.70
CA LEU A 610 14.22 -28.46 -25.03
C LEU A 610 12.86 -27.89 -25.46
N GLY A 611 11.97 -27.73 -24.49
CA GLY A 611 10.66 -27.13 -24.68
C GLY A 611 10.50 -25.83 -23.91
N MET A 612 9.52 -25.04 -24.31
CA MET A 612 9.08 -23.84 -23.62
C MET A 612 7.60 -23.99 -23.26
N ILE A 613 7.23 -23.62 -22.03
CA ILE A 613 5.85 -23.69 -21.54
C ILE A 613 5.24 -22.31 -21.42
N ASN A 614 4.23 -22.02 -22.23
CA ASN A 614 3.48 -20.77 -22.21
C ASN A 614 2.04 -21.07 -21.80
N TRP A 615 1.54 -20.44 -20.72
CA TRP A 615 0.16 -20.64 -20.23
C TRP A 615 -0.19 -22.11 -19.94
N GLY A 616 0.79 -22.88 -19.46
CA GLY A 616 0.64 -24.31 -19.18
C GLY A 616 0.72 -25.22 -20.40
N ILE A 617 0.86 -24.66 -21.62
CA ILE A 617 1.01 -25.43 -22.86
C ILE A 617 2.49 -25.45 -23.23
N ALA A 618 3.06 -26.64 -23.29
CA ALA A 618 4.44 -26.83 -23.68
C ALA A 618 4.59 -27.12 -25.17
N HIS A 619 5.57 -26.48 -25.80
CA HIS A 619 5.94 -26.71 -27.19
C HIS A 619 7.46 -26.90 -27.32
N PRO A 620 7.93 -27.74 -28.25
CA PRO A 620 9.35 -27.91 -28.52
C PRO A 620 9.93 -26.67 -29.21
N ILE A 621 11.17 -26.31 -28.88
CA ILE A 621 11.88 -25.21 -29.55
C ILE A 621 12.39 -25.72 -30.90
N ALA A 622 11.94 -25.08 -31.98
CA ALA A 622 12.37 -25.38 -33.34
C ALA A 622 13.12 -24.19 -33.96
N ASN A 623 13.89 -24.45 -35.01
CA ASN A 623 14.46 -23.41 -35.88
C ASN A 623 13.53 -23.12 -37.07
N LYS A 624 13.86 -22.10 -37.88
CA LYS A 624 13.09 -21.76 -39.10
C LYS A 624 12.98 -22.89 -40.13
N LEU A 625 13.87 -23.89 -40.06
CA LEU A 625 13.88 -25.06 -40.93
C LEU A 625 13.03 -26.22 -40.38
N GLY A 626 12.46 -26.08 -39.17
CA GLY A 626 11.63 -27.11 -38.52
C GLY A 626 12.42 -28.15 -37.71
N HIS A 627 13.74 -28.00 -37.57
CA HIS A 627 14.59 -28.85 -36.74
C HIS A 627 14.44 -28.50 -35.26
N VAL A 628 14.41 -29.51 -34.40
CA VAL A 628 14.11 -29.35 -32.98
C VAL A 628 15.39 -29.37 -32.13
N ALA A 629 15.40 -28.58 -31.05
CA ALA A 629 16.50 -28.53 -30.09
C ALA A 629 16.51 -29.77 -29.18
N VAL A 630 17.49 -30.66 -29.36
CA VAL A 630 17.64 -31.91 -28.60
C VAL A 630 18.65 -31.73 -27.46
N ILE A 631 18.36 -32.32 -26.31
CA ILE A 631 19.22 -32.31 -25.11
C ILE A 631 19.98 -33.62 -25.01
N ASN A 632 21.28 -33.58 -25.33
CA ASN A 632 22.18 -34.72 -25.23
C ASN A 632 23.14 -34.53 -24.05
N GLY A 633 22.82 -35.17 -22.91
CA GLY A 633 23.54 -34.95 -21.67
C GLY A 633 23.38 -33.51 -21.21
N LYS A 634 24.46 -32.71 -21.23
CA LYS A 634 24.44 -31.29 -20.83
C LYS A 634 24.43 -30.32 -22.03
N LEU A 635 24.48 -30.82 -23.26
CA LEU A 635 24.55 -30.00 -24.47
C LEU A 635 23.18 -29.88 -25.12
N VAL A 636 22.88 -28.69 -25.66
CA VAL A 636 21.67 -28.43 -26.44
C VAL A 636 22.03 -27.96 -27.83
N SER A 637 21.52 -28.64 -28.86
CA SER A 637 21.72 -28.26 -30.26
C SER A 637 20.49 -28.63 -31.10
N PHE A 638 20.32 -27.96 -32.24
CA PHE A 638 19.31 -28.35 -33.23
C PHE A 638 19.75 -29.63 -33.93
N ASP A 639 18.88 -30.64 -33.92
CA ASP A 639 19.11 -31.90 -34.63
C ASP A 639 18.34 -31.89 -35.95
N CYS A 640 19.05 -32.09 -37.07
CA CYS A 640 18.47 -32.10 -38.41
C CYS A 640 17.53 -33.30 -38.62
N ASP A 641 17.74 -34.39 -37.88
CA ASP A 641 16.95 -35.63 -38.04
C ASP A 641 15.65 -35.60 -37.24
N VAL A 642 15.51 -34.65 -36.31
CA VAL A 642 14.35 -34.52 -35.41
C VAL A 642 13.52 -33.30 -35.77
N THR A 643 12.35 -33.54 -36.35
CA THR A 643 11.35 -32.50 -36.65
C THR A 643 10.10 -32.66 -35.78
N ILE A 644 9.26 -31.63 -35.72
CA ILE A 644 7.98 -31.66 -34.98
C ILE A 644 7.10 -32.84 -35.43
N ASN A 645 7.08 -33.15 -36.74
CA ASN A 645 6.33 -34.27 -37.29
C ASN A 645 6.86 -35.63 -36.81
N VAL A 646 8.19 -35.76 -36.71
CA VAL A 646 8.83 -36.97 -36.16
C VAL A 646 8.47 -37.13 -34.68
N LEU A 647 8.52 -36.05 -33.89
CA LEU A 647 8.13 -36.09 -32.48
C LEU A 647 6.65 -36.48 -32.28
N ALA A 648 5.76 -35.90 -33.10
CA ALA A 648 4.34 -36.21 -33.08
C ALA A 648 4.04 -37.68 -33.45
N SER A 649 4.88 -38.29 -34.30
CA SER A 649 4.76 -39.71 -34.65
C SER A 649 5.16 -40.65 -33.51
N ILE A 650 6.02 -40.22 -32.59
CA ILE A 650 6.47 -41.01 -31.43
C ILE A 650 5.40 -40.98 -30.33
N THR A 651 4.96 -39.79 -29.93
CA THR A 651 3.90 -39.61 -28.93
C THR A 651 3.18 -38.28 -29.09
N SER A 652 1.86 -38.29 -28.93
CA SER A 652 1.03 -37.08 -28.90
C SER A 652 1.05 -36.36 -27.55
N LYS A 653 1.58 -37.01 -26.49
CA LYS A 653 1.70 -36.45 -25.13
C LYS A 653 3.10 -36.73 -24.59
N PRO A 654 4.07 -35.81 -24.73
CA PRO A 654 5.39 -35.97 -24.11
C PRO A 654 5.28 -35.87 -22.58
N ALA A 655 6.22 -36.51 -21.87
CA ALA A 655 6.35 -36.30 -20.43
C ALA A 655 7.06 -34.96 -20.15
N TYR A 656 6.59 -34.23 -19.14
CA TYR A 656 7.18 -32.97 -18.69
C TYR A 656 8.14 -33.22 -17.53
N ILE A 657 9.41 -32.92 -17.74
CA ILE A 657 10.46 -33.09 -16.73
C ILE A 657 11.21 -31.76 -16.57
N GLY A 658 11.72 -31.49 -15.37
CA GLY A 658 12.53 -30.30 -15.09
C GLY A 658 13.81 -30.27 -15.91
N LEU A 659 14.36 -29.09 -16.17
CA LEU A 659 15.68 -28.99 -16.81
C LEU A 659 16.80 -29.44 -15.87
N ILE A 660 17.88 -29.96 -16.45
CA ILE A 660 19.19 -30.06 -15.77
C ILE A 660 20.05 -28.85 -16.11
N ASP A 661 21.15 -28.65 -15.38
CA ASP A 661 22.11 -27.60 -15.69
C ASP A 661 22.78 -27.92 -17.06
N ILE A 662 22.62 -27.02 -18.03
CA ILE A 662 22.98 -27.21 -19.44
C ILE A 662 23.96 -26.14 -19.94
N LYS A 663 24.69 -26.45 -21.02
CA LYS A 663 25.70 -25.59 -21.64
C LYS A 663 25.20 -25.00 -22.96
#